data_AF-A0A550C7X8-F1
#
_entry.id   AF-A0A550C7X8-F1
#
_cell.length_a   1.000
_cell.length_b   1.000
_cell.length_c   1.000
_cell.angle_alpha   90.00
_cell.angle_beta   90.00
_cell.angle_gamma   90.00
#
_symmetry.space_group_name_H-M   'P 1'
#
loop_
_entity.id
_entity.type
_entity.pdbx_description
1 polymer ?
#
loop_
_entity_poly.entity_id
_entity_poly.type
_entity_poly.pdbx_seq_one_letter_code
_entity_poly.pdbx_strand_id
1 'polypeptide(L)'
;MTSAGGKQYYVVALMDSFIAHLPLSWTIGFMYDIACQIHASAVKHNIFEGYLHRLRFAVSVFHAYGHDWPCQLVYHPRKRVGFGLTDGEGCERFWYSISRLIPYLRVAGFHLRQYTLNSQFDHATAVSLENAASWLARKRALVSAKRREARGELEACGAVGKRHTFLREQWSQSRTRGRTEVELAIDLRLSVDDARKGMERAKSRRSPGNLESRAEVDAATATHKLAVKKYNRKVRQLGVDSSTQLNTLLHNKTLLCRANALALLRRAQTAILRRKLELERVSHLQGSKNGENSLRKHTKSNIQRREGTVKGIVSKYNNACRQLGVKIRAQVNRRGSCRIRPLAPLPTTGIWNLDVDNPCWDDLRLDLDDEDEAAPWMVDPKVRRAIRALLVVDRCEEEDTRLHHEEANLLQWFGEEWTAVQQAFKDALKLPDAPALQNQLTLRKDSLLRLAVKWIKHIPRPPGPSDKEIQVASATWAAASCDAPGGRTGRRARVTRSGAAFSNYIAVPDTVDLDQLFLDARGHEEEDPCAESDPESDSDVYPSRGSSPMPTLTDSDDGAAVGVVDDLPGNSSARNSKARKAARQRKRKRDAASHPTEAAKKIRAGKILSAEAEPSTWDPATAAVTSTGFTALRDAGETGVPSLSALKGFTYVDWDGVQPVALTAGEEQVVVCVLAGRPPGSDWEEQHQELSREVAASALKLTFRHEEGDHRRGVFQAKSHGISHGGGQTAPRSLFHGKRNEKELDRLIRLPAMRRNAHFASAAFDSWEPDAHAYYEDVMKRLFAWKPSLKHERNFARSIWACMTVNFGPRTLAVPHRDFANICFGMCSVTALGRFSPDRGGHIVLRELKMVVRFPAGSTILIPSAIVTHYNTSIGEHETRYSITQYTAGAIFRFVEHGCQLDAEYYKGMSRKELRAAHLANAAQADKGRGMLSKLPVLRQKAAAVASGLHGTDAGM
;
A
#
# COMPACT_ATOMS: atom_id res chain seq x y z
N MET A 1 1.53 -8.56 -11.30
CA MET A 1 1.35 -8.96 -9.88
C MET A 1 0.39 -7.98 -9.20
N THR A 2 -0.82 -8.40 -8.85
CA THR A 2 -1.91 -7.52 -8.33
C THR A 2 -2.37 -7.88 -6.91
N SER A 3 -1.65 -8.77 -6.20
CA SER A 3 -1.90 -9.11 -4.80
C SER A 3 -0.83 -8.54 -3.88
N ALA A 4 -1.17 -8.26 -2.62
CA ALA A 4 -0.19 -8.03 -1.57
C ALA A 4 0.82 -9.20 -1.53
N GLY A 5 2.12 -8.89 -1.54
CA GLY A 5 3.23 -9.85 -1.77
C GLY A 5 3.52 -10.86 -0.66
N GLY A 6 2.52 -11.19 0.16
CA GLY A 6 2.60 -12.14 1.28
C GLY A 6 1.57 -13.26 1.21
N LYS A 7 1.14 -13.65 0.00
CA LYS A 7 0.31 -14.85 -0.18
C LYS A 7 1.19 -16.09 -0.25
N GLN A 8 0.90 -17.09 0.58
CA GLN A 8 1.75 -18.27 0.78
C GLN A 8 2.08 -19.03 -0.53
N TYR A 9 1.17 -19.08 -1.50
CA TYR A 9 1.36 -19.83 -2.74
C TYR A 9 2.55 -19.38 -3.60
N TYR A 10 2.97 -18.10 -3.56
CA TYR A 10 4.15 -17.65 -4.31
C TYR A 10 5.43 -18.30 -3.78
N VAL A 11 5.56 -18.38 -2.45
CA VAL A 11 6.68 -19.05 -1.80
C VAL A 11 6.66 -20.54 -2.11
N VAL A 12 5.47 -21.16 -2.15
CA VAL A 12 5.33 -22.58 -2.46
C VAL A 12 5.84 -22.88 -3.88
N ALA A 13 5.27 -22.22 -4.90
CA ALA A 13 5.66 -22.43 -6.30
C ALA A 13 7.14 -22.15 -6.58
N LEU A 14 7.72 -21.12 -5.94
CA LEU A 14 9.16 -20.83 -6.05
C LEU A 14 10.03 -21.93 -5.41
N MET A 15 9.59 -22.48 -4.27
CA MET A 15 10.29 -23.57 -3.60
C MET A 15 10.18 -24.89 -4.37
N ASP A 16 9.01 -25.20 -4.96
CA ASP A 16 8.81 -26.39 -5.80
C ASP A 16 9.76 -26.35 -7.01
N SER A 17 9.78 -25.21 -7.72
CA SER A 17 10.69 -24.99 -8.86
C SER A 17 12.17 -25.05 -8.45
N PHE A 18 12.55 -24.45 -7.32
CA PHE A 18 13.93 -24.47 -6.84
C PHE A 18 14.40 -25.89 -6.44
N ILE A 19 13.55 -26.66 -5.75
CA ILE A 19 13.84 -28.04 -5.34
C ILE A 19 14.01 -28.98 -6.54
N ALA A 20 13.24 -28.78 -7.61
CA ALA A 20 13.33 -29.60 -8.83
C ALA A 20 14.71 -29.56 -9.49
N HIS A 21 15.50 -28.51 -9.26
CA HIS A 21 16.86 -28.35 -9.81
C HIS A 21 17.99 -28.72 -8.82
N LEU A 22 17.68 -29.26 -7.64
CA LEU A 22 18.68 -29.56 -6.60
C LEU A 22 18.79 -31.06 -6.27
N PRO A 23 20.00 -31.61 -6.05
CA PRO A 23 20.20 -33.01 -5.71
C PRO A 23 19.39 -33.44 -4.48
N LEU A 24 18.81 -34.64 -4.50
CA LEU A 24 17.92 -35.13 -3.44
C LEU A 24 18.59 -35.21 -2.05
N SER A 25 19.92 -35.35 -2.00
CA SER A 25 20.71 -35.39 -0.76
C SER A 25 20.87 -34.03 -0.07
N TRP A 26 20.57 -32.91 -0.73
CA TRP A 26 20.82 -31.58 -0.20
C TRP A 26 19.77 -31.15 0.84
N THR A 27 20.24 -30.59 1.96
CA THR A 27 19.43 -29.90 2.97
C THR A 27 19.39 -28.40 2.68
N ILE A 28 18.22 -27.76 2.76
CA ILE A 28 18.03 -26.36 2.36
C ILE A 28 17.65 -25.49 3.57
N GLY A 29 18.43 -24.42 3.80
CA GLY A 29 18.07 -23.34 4.71
C GLY A 29 17.14 -22.32 4.05
N PHE A 30 15.85 -22.39 4.37
CA PHE A 30 14.83 -21.46 3.89
C PHE A 30 14.63 -20.30 4.88
N MET A 31 14.78 -19.06 4.41
CA MET A 31 14.60 -17.84 5.20
C MET A 31 13.47 -16.96 4.66
N TYR A 32 12.55 -16.55 5.53
CA TYR A 32 11.46 -15.62 5.18
C TYR A 32 10.84 -14.98 6.43
N ASP A 33 10.32 -13.76 6.31
CA ASP A 33 9.68 -13.01 7.41
C ASP A 33 8.70 -13.84 8.22
N ILE A 34 7.83 -14.59 7.53
CA ILE A 34 6.81 -15.45 8.15
C ILE A 34 7.15 -16.94 8.04
N ALA A 35 8.42 -17.32 7.93
CA ALA A 35 8.86 -18.72 7.80
C ALA A 35 8.31 -19.63 8.92
N CYS A 36 8.11 -19.11 10.13
CA CYS A 36 7.49 -19.87 11.22
C CYS A 36 6.01 -20.21 10.96
N GLN A 37 5.27 -19.32 10.28
CA GLN A 37 3.89 -19.55 9.88
C GLN A 37 3.84 -20.50 8.68
N ILE A 38 4.77 -20.37 7.73
CA ILE A 38 4.89 -21.28 6.59
C ILE A 38 5.23 -22.70 7.07
N HIS A 39 6.18 -22.87 7.99
CA HIS A 39 6.49 -24.19 8.56
C HIS A 39 5.28 -24.81 9.29
N ALA A 40 4.55 -24.03 10.08
CA ALA A 40 3.32 -24.49 10.74
C ALA A 40 2.21 -24.83 9.73
N SER A 41 2.04 -24.05 8.67
CA SER A 41 1.11 -24.33 7.58
C SER A 41 1.52 -25.58 6.80
N ALA A 42 2.82 -25.78 6.55
CA ALA A 42 3.34 -26.94 5.84
C ALA A 42 3.09 -28.25 6.58
N VAL A 43 3.38 -28.29 7.89
CA VAL A 43 3.06 -29.45 8.73
C VAL A 43 1.54 -29.68 8.83
N LYS A 44 0.74 -28.62 8.98
CA LYS A 44 -0.72 -28.74 9.18
C LYS A 44 -1.49 -29.12 7.91
N HIS A 45 -1.03 -28.65 6.74
CA HIS A 45 -1.73 -28.78 5.47
C HIS A 45 -0.95 -29.59 4.42
N ASN A 46 0.08 -30.33 4.86
CA ASN A 46 0.95 -31.19 4.04
C ASN A 46 1.57 -30.46 2.82
N ILE A 47 2.01 -29.20 3.01
CA ILE A 47 2.69 -28.43 1.97
C ILE A 47 4.18 -28.83 1.97
N PHE A 48 4.80 -28.89 0.79
CA PHE A 48 6.15 -29.43 0.58
C PHE A 48 6.24 -30.95 0.82
N GLU A 49 5.16 -31.67 0.50
CA GLU A 49 5.12 -33.13 0.49
C GLU A 49 6.30 -33.72 -0.32
N GLY A 50 6.85 -34.82 0.16
CA GLY A 50 8.06 -35.45 -0.41
C GLY A 50 9.39 -34.83 0.02
N TYR A 51 9.47 -33.53 0.32
CA TYR A 51 10.77 -32.87 0.62
C TYR A 51 10.83 -31.97 1.86
N LEU A 52 9.73 -31.79 2.61
CA LEU A 52 9.70 -31.02 3.86
C LEU A 52 10.81 -31.40 4.86
N HIS A 53 11.18 -32.68 4.91
CA HIS A 53 12.25 -33.20 5.79
C HIS A 53 13.63 -32.59 5.49
N ARG A 54 13.87 -32.18 4.23
CA ARG A 54 15.09 -31.52 3.72
C ARG A 54 15.12 -30.02 4.03
N LEU A 55 13.97 -29.42 4.40
CA LEU A 55 13.88 -28.00 4.68
C LEU A 55 14.26 -27.68 6.14
N ARG A 56 14.94 -26.55 6.32
CA ARG A 56 15.20 -25.91 7.61
C ARG A 56 14.68 -24.48 7.52
N PHE A 57 13.75 -24.11 8.40
CA PHE A 57 13.10 -22.81 8.38
C PHE A 57 13.75 -21.84 9.38
N ALA A 58 14.08 -20.63 8.94
CA ALA A 58 14.45 -19.51 9.80
C ALA A 58 13.74 -18.22 9.37
N VAL A 59 13.61 -17.28 10.30
CA VAL A 59 13.19 -15.89 9.99
C VAL A 59 14.44 -15.04 9.80
N SER A 60 14.41 -13.97 9.00
CA SER A 60 15.55 -13.03 8.93
C SER A 60 15.95 -12.57 10.34
N VAL A 61 17.24 -12.30 10.58
CA VAL A 61 17.74 -11.89 11.91
C VAL A 61 16.92 -10.72 12.42
N PHE A 62 16.67 -9.72 11.57
CA PHE A 62 15.94 -8.53 11.97
C PHE A 62 14.44 -8.82 12.22
N HIS A 63 13.79 -9.57 11.34
CA HIS A 63 12.39 -9.93 11.46
C HIS A 63 12.09 -10.87 12.64
N ALA A 64 13.04 -11.73 13.01
CA ALA A 64 12.86 -12.72 14.08
C ALA A 64 12.55 -12.07 15.43
N TYR A 65 13.15 -10.93 15.75
CA TYR A 65 12.84 -10.18 16.99
C TYR A 65 11.41 -9.63 17.02
N GLY A 66 10.77 -9.45 15.85
CA GLY A 66 9.36 -9.07 15.74
C GLY A 66 8.39 -10.18 16.14
N HIS A 67 8.89 -11.41 16.28
CA HIS A 67 8.10 -12.59 16.62
C HIS A 67 8.19 -12.90 18.12
N ASP A 68 7.23 -13.66 18.63
CA ASP A 68 7.21 -14.09 20.02
C ASP A 68 8.46 -14.89 20.40
N TRP A 69 8.85 -14.83 21.68
CA TRP A 69 10.00 -15.52 22.25
C TRP A 69 10.20 -16.98 21.80
N PRO A 70 9.19 -17.87 21.72
CA PRO A 70 9.39 -19.25 21.28
C PRO A 70 9.74 -19.33 19.80
N CYS A 71 9.20 -18.42 19.00
CA CYS A 71 9.57 -18.30 17.60
C CYS A 71 11.04 -17.86 17.45
N GLN A 72 11.52 -16.95 18.31
CA GLN A 72 12.94 -16.59 18.35
C GLN A 72 13.83 -17.77 18.75
N LEU A 73 13.42 -18.60 19.72
CA LEU A 73 14.18 -19.79 20.12
C LEU A 73 14.27 -20.88 19.04
N VAL A 74 13.28 -20.98 18.15
CA VAL A 74 13.16 -22.06 17.16
C VAL A 74 13.57 -21.64 15.74
N TYR A 75 13.37 -20.38 15.37
CA TYR A 75 13.54 -19.87 14.00
C TYR A 75 14.54 -18.72 13.86
N HIS A 76 15.16 -18.21 14.95
CA HIS A 76 16.24 -17.23 14.81
C HIS A 76 17.52 -17.90 14.28
N PRO A 77 18.17 -17.41 13.20
CA PRO A 77 19.26 -18.13 12.54
C PRO A 77 20.52 -18.22 13.41
N ARG A 78 20.78 -17.28 14.33
CA ARG A 78 21.87 -17.46 15.33
C ARG A 78 21.61 -18.58 16.35
N LYS A 79 20.33 -18.95 16.55
CA LYS A 79 19.87 -19.96 17.51
C LYS A 79 19.56 -21.32 16.83
N ARG A 80 19.66 -21.40 15.49
CA ARG A 80 19.37 -22.58 14.66
C ARG A 80 20.59 -23.00 13.84
N VAL A 81 20.90 -24.29 13.84
CA VAL A 81 21.99 -24.90 13.06
C VAL A 81 21.72 -24.77 11.56
N GLY A 82 22.78 -24.56 10.77
CA GLY A 82 22.74 -24.58 9.30
C GLY A 82 22.50 -23.21 8.65
N PHE A 83 22.70 -22.11 9.38
CA PHE A 83 22.56 -20.75 8.87
C PHE A 83 23.82 -19.89 9.05
N GLY A 84 24.81 -20.34 9.82
CA GLY A 84 26.05 -19.59 10.06
C GLY A 84 25.82 -18.15 10.52
N LEU A 85 26.54 -17.23 9.89
CA LEU A 85 26.43 -15.78 10.12
C LEU A 85 25.55 -15.05 9.08
N THR A 86 24.73 -15.74 8.29
CA THR A 86 23.76 -15.07 7.40
C THR A 86 22.76 -14.21 8.19
N ASP A 87 22.33 -13.09 7.63
CA ASP A 87 21.27 -12.24 8.21
C ASP A 87 19.90 -12.50 7.58
N GLY A 88 19.86 -13.08 6.38
CA GLY A 88 18.65 -13.31 5.60
C GLY A 88 18.28 -12.17 4.65
N GLU A 89 19.01 -11.05 4.67
CA GLU A 89 18.71 -9.83 3.91
C GLU A 89 19.24 -9.90 2.47
N GLY A 90 19.15 -11.06 1.82
CA GLY A 90 19.73 -11.33 0.50
C GLY A 90 18.91 -10.72 -0.64
N CYS A 91 17.61 -10.98 -0.61
CA CYS A 91 16.65 -10.48 -1.60
C CYS A 91 16.55 -8.96 -1.56
N GLU A 92 16.62 -8.36 -0.37
CA GLU A 92 16.47 -6.94 -0.09
C GLU A 92 17.63 -6.15 -0.70
N ARG A 93 18.87 -6.70 -0.60
CA ARG A 93 20.07 -6.13 -1.24
C ARG A 93 19.97 -6.16 -2.76
N PHE A 94 19.47 -7.26 -3.33
CA PHE A 94 19.24 -7.39 -4.77
C PHE A 94 18.15 -6.43 -5.26
N TRP A 95 16.99 -6.40 -4.59
CA TRP A 95 15.94 -5.42 -4.89
C TRP A 95 16.43 -3.97 -4.80
N TYR A 96 17.32 -3.67 -3.84
CA TYR A 96 17.93 -2.36 -3.72
C TYR A 96 18.85 -2.03 -4.91
N SER A 97 19.69 -2.95 -5.38
CA SER A 97 20.61 -2.69 -6.50
C SER A 97 19.85 -2.39 -7.80
N ILE A 98 18.75 -3.09 -8.07
CA ILE A 98 17.93 -2.87 -9.27
C ILE A 98 16.83 -1.81 -9.10
N SER A 99 16.65 -1.25 -7.89
CA SER A 99 15.57 -0.29 -7.60
C SER A 99 15.59 0.96 -8.48
N ARG A 100 16.76 1.33 -9.02
CA ARG A 100 16.94 2.46 -9.95
C ARG A 100 16.33 2.21 -11.32
N LEU A 101 16.14 0.95 -11.72
CA LEU A 101 15.50 0.60 -12.99
C LEU A 101 13.97 0.75 -12.93
N ILE A 102 13.36 0.74 -11.74
CA ILE A 102 11.90 0.76 -11.56
C ILE A 102 11.19 1.91 -12.32
N PRO A 103 11.69 3.16 -12.36
CA PRO A 103 11.04 4.22 -13.13
C PRO A 103 11.08 3.98 -14.64
N TYR A 104 12.22 3.52 -15.17
CA TYR A 104 12.42 3.20 -16.58
C TYR A 104 11.62 1.96 -17.01
N LEU A 105 11.70 0.88 -16.25
CA LEU A 105 11.00 -0.38 -16.55
C LEU A 105 9.48 -0.24 -16.54
N ARG A 106 8.90 0.80 -15.90
CA ARG A 106 7.47 1.08 -16.02
C ARG A 106 7.07 1.47 -17.44
N VAL A 107 7.88 2.28 -18.12
CA VAL A 107 7.58 2.81 -19.47
C VAL A 107 8.16 1.97 -20.60
N ALA A 108 9.16 1.11 -20.33
CA ALA A 108 9.71 0.18 -21.31
C ALA A 108 8.68 -0.90 -21.75
N GLY A 109 8.76 -1.36 -23.01
CA GLY A 109 7.97 -2.49 -23.53
C GLY A 109 8.36 -3.84 -22.92
N PHE A 110 7.57 -4.90 -23.15
CA PHE A 110 7.79 -6.23 -22.53
C PHE A 110 9.21 -6.78 -22.76
N HIS A 111 9.62 -6.92 -24.03
CA HIS A 111 10.95 -7.45 -24.37
C HIS A 111 12.08 -6.56 -23.85
N LEU A 112 11.92 -5.24 -23.93
CA LEU A 112 12.90 -4.28 -23.41
C LEU A 112 13.05 -4.36 -21.89
N ARG A 113 11.95 -4.56 -21.14
CA ARG A 113 12.01 -4.83 -19.69
C ARG A 113 12.81 -6.09 -19.38
N GLN A 114 12.54 -7.17 -20.10
CA GLN A 114 13.21 -8.47 -19.90
C GLN A 114 14.70 -8.36 -20.25
N TYR A 115 15.04 -7.76 -21.39
CA TYR A 115 16.41 -7.48 -21.80
C TYR A 115 17.15 -6.65 -20.76
N THR A 116 16.63 -5.48 -20.36
CA THR A 116 17.29 -4.61 -19.36
C THR A 116 17.48 -5.29 -18.01
N LEU A 117 16.51 -6.09 -17.55
CA LEU A 117 16.64 -6.85 -16.32
C LEU A 117 17.75 -7.91 -16.45
N ASN A 118 17.75 -8.70 -17.52
CA ASN A 118 18.78 -9.69 -17.79
C ASN A 118 20.17 -9.05 -17.85
N SER A 119 20.38 -8.02 -18.69
CA SER A 119 21.67 -7.32 -18.79
C SER A 119 22.14 -6.74 -17.45
N GLN A 120 21.22 -6.25 -16.60
CA GLN A 120 21.55 -5.78 -15.26
C GLN A 120 21.95 -6.93 -14.32
N PHE A 121 21.32 -8.11 -14.45
CA PHE A 121 21.64 -9.31 -13.68
C PHE A 121 22.98 -9.90 -14.11
N ASP A 122 23.26 -9.94 -15.41
CA ASP A 122 24.54 -10.40 -15.99
C ASP A 122 25.68 -9.49 -15.53
N HIS A 123 25.49 -8.17 -15.63
CA HIS A 123 26.46 -7.19 -15.11
C HIS A 123 26.66 -7.35 -13.59
N ALA A 124 25.59 -7.50 -12.81
CA ALA A 124 25.70 -7.70 -11.36
C ALA A 124 26.42 -9.01 -11.01
N THR A 125 26.23 -10.06 -11.81
CA THR A 125 26.91 -11.36 -11.67
C THR A 125 28.39 -11.25 -11.97
N ALA A 126 28.76 -10.59 -13.08
CA ALA A 126 30.16 -10.32 -13.43
C ALA A 126 30.86 -9.51 -12.34
N VAL A 127 30.25 -8.41 -11.87
CA VAL A 127 30.80 -7.58 -10.77
C VAL A 127 30.89 -8.37 -9.46
N SER A 128 29.93 -9.26 -9.17
CA SER A 128 29.98 -10.12 -7.98
C SER A 128 31.14 -11.11 -8.06
N LEU A 129 31.35 -11.75 -9.20
CA LEU A 129 32.45 -12.68 -9.46
C LEU A 129 33.81 -11.99 -9.36
N GLU A 130 33.99 -10.83 -10.00
CA GLU A 130 35.22 -10.03 -9.88
C GLU A 130 35.58 -9.71 -8.42
N ASN A 131 34.57 -9.42 -7.61
CA ASN A 131 34.75 -9.03 -6.20
C ASN A 131 34.71 -10.22 -5.23
N ALA A 132 34.48 -11.45 -5.69
CA ALA A 132 34.21 -12.63 -4.84
C ALA A 132 35.34 -12.90 -3.83
N ALA A 133 36.59 -12.92 -4.28
CA ALA A 133 37.76 -13.08 -3.41
C ALA A 133 37.85 -11.97 -2.33
N SER A 134 37.60 -10.71 -2.70
CA SER A 134 37.58 -9.60 -1.75
C SER A 134 36.44 -9.72 -0.73
N TRP A 135 35.30 -10.29 -1.15
CA TRP A 135 34.15 -10.55 -0.30
C TRP A 135 34.43 -11.69 0.68
N LEU A 136 35.07 -12.79 0.24
CA LEU A 136 35.54 -13.87 1.11
C LEU A 136 36.50 -13.36 2.17
N ALA A 137 37.50 -12.56 1.80
CA ALA A 137 38.44 -11.97 2.75
C ALA A 137 37.74 -11.07 3.80
N ARG A 138 36.80 -10.20 3.37
CA ARG A 138 35.97 -9.40 4.29
C ARG A 138 35.10 -10.27 5.21
N LYS A 139 34.53 -11.37 4.70
CA LYS A 139 33.71 -12.30 5.48
C LYS A 139 34.54 -13.06 6.51
N ARG A 140 35.72 -13.57 6.15
CA ARG A 140 36.67 -14.21 7.09
C ARG A 140 37.12 -13.25 8.20
N ALA A 141 37.39 -11.98 7.87
CA ALA A 141 37.71 -10.97 8.87
C ALA A 141 36.54 -10.73 9.84
N LEU A 142 35.29 -10.68 9.34
CA LEU A 142 34.08 -10.56 10.15
C LEU A 142 33.87 -11.78 11.07
N VAL A 143 34.01 -13.01 10.53
CA VAL A 143 33.93 -14.24 11.33
C VAL A 143 34.98 -14.26 12.42
N SER A 144 36.23 -13.91 12.08
CA SER A 144 37.34 -13.85 13.02
C SER A 144 37.11 -12.81 14.13
N ALA A 145 36.50 -11.67 13.81
CA ALA A 145 36.13 -10.66 14.79
C ALA A 145 34.99 -11.16 15.72
N LYS A 146 33.90 -11.68 15.17
CA LYS A 146 32.76 -12.21 15.94
C LYS A 146 33.15 -13.42 16.79
N ARG A 147 34.01 -14.31 16.29
CA ARG A 147 34.58 -15.43 17.07
C ARG A 147 35.42 -14.92 18.25
N ARG A 148 36.25 -13.90 18.05
CA ARG A 148 37.09 -13.32 19.11
C ARG A 148 36.25 -12.65 20.20
N GLU A 149 35.25 -11.86 19.79
CA GLU A 149 34.25 -11.24 20.68
C GLU A 149 33.54 -12.31 21.53
N ALA A 150 32.99 -13.35 20.90
CA ALA A 150 32.29 -14.42 21.59
C ALA A 150 33.20 -15.28 22.49
N ARG A 151 34.44 -15.58 22.08
CA ARG A 151 35.40 -16.30 22.95
C ARG A 151 35.80 -15.45 24.17
N GLY A 152 35.99 -14.13 23.99
CA GLY A 152 36.18 -13.20 25.10
C GLY A 152 34.97 -13.14 26.05
N GLU A 153 33.73 -13.23 25.53
CA GLU A 153 32.54 -13.35 26.38
C GLU A 153 32.50 -14.66 27.18
N LEU A 154 32.92 -15.79 26.60
CA LEU A 154 33.03 -17.09 27.29
C LEU A 154 34.08 -17.03 28.41
N GLU A 155 35.26 -16.49 28.13
CA GLU A 155 36.33 -16.29 29.12
C GLU A 155 35.87 -15.38 30.27
N ALA A 156 35.17 -14.28 29.96
CA ALA A 156 34.56 -13.38 30.94
C ALA A 156 33.39 -14.00 31.72
N CYS A 157 32.95 -15.22 31.40
CA CYS A 157 32.03 -16.04 32.21
C CYS A 157 32.76 -17.02 33.15
N GLY A 158 34.10 -17.11 33.08
CA GLY A 158 34.94 -17.92 33.96
C GLY A 158 34.70 -19.44 33.77
N ALA A 159 34.71 -20.19 34.88
CA ALA A 159 34.50 -21.64 34.86
C ALA A 159 33.19 -22.08 34.18
N VAL A 160 32.15 -21.23 34.17
CA VAL A 160 30.89 -21.49 33.46
C VAL A 160 31.11 -21.55 31.95
N GLY A 161 31.89 -20.61 31.40
CA GLY A 161 32.16 -20.53 29.95
C GLY A 161 32.91 -21.73 29.40
N LYS A 162 33.73 -22.40 30.22
CA LYS A 162 34.50 -23.59 29.83
C LYS A 162 33.66 -24.88 29.75
N ARG A 163 32.45 -24.93 30.34
CA ARG A 163 31.62 -26.14 30.42
C ARG A 163 30.67 -26.27 29.22
N HIS A 164 31.22 -26.43 28.01
CA HIS A 164 30.43 -26.42 26.75
C HIS A 164 29.30 -27.46 26.72
N THR A 165 29.50 -28.68 27.22
CA THR A 165 28.48 -29.75 27.27
C THR A 165 27.26 -29.32 28.09
N PHE A 166 27.50 -28.87 29.32
CA PHE A 166 26.49 -28.28 30.20
C PHE A 166 25.77 -27.09 29.54
N LEU A 167 26.49 -26.17 28.89
CA LEU A 167 25.85 -25.04 28.18
C LEU A 167 24.93 -25.51 27.04
N ARG A 168 25.29 -26.58 26.32
CA ARG A 168 24.44 -27.17 25.26
C ARG A 168 23.20 -27.87 25.81
N GLU A 169 23.34 -28.61 26.91
CA GLU A 169 22.22 -29.25 27.60
C GLU A 169 21.23 -28.19 28.12
N GLN A 170 21.74 -27.18 28.83
CA GLN A 170 20.98 -26.05 29.34
C GLN A 170 20.30 -25.26 28.21
N TRP A 171 20.95 -25.09 27.05
CA TRP A 171 20.33 -24.53 25.84
C TRP A 171 19.18 -25.40 25.33
N SER A 172 19.34 -26.72 25.27
CA SER A 172 18.28 -27.66 24.87
C SER A 172 17.04 -27.53 25.76
N GLN A 173 17.24 -27.53 27.08
CA GLN A 173 16.17 -27.30 28.08
C GLN A 173 15.47 -25.94 27.92
N SER A 174 16.17 -24.92 27.39
CA SER A 174 15.56 -23.61 27.12
C SER A 174 14.65 -23.59 25.89
N ARG A 175 14.91 -24.43 24.88
CA ARG A 175 14.14 -24.48 23.61
C ARG A 175 12.77 -25.12 23.76
N THR A 176 12.58 -26.02 24.73
CA THR A 176 11.31 -26.72 24.97
C THR A 176 10.30 -25.88 25.76
N ARG A 177 10.73 -24.80 26.41
CA ARG A 177 9.90 -23.99 27.32
C ARG A 177 9.42 -22.69 26.65
N GLY A 178 8.35 -22.84 25.87
CA GLY A 178 7.69 -21.76 25.14
C GLY A 178 6.92 -20.74 25.98
N ARG A 179 6.19 -19.86 25.30
CA ARG A 179 5.39 -18.77 25.88
C ARG A 179 4.19 -19.39 26.58
N THR A 180 4.12 -19.30 27.90
CA THR A 180 2.94 -19.80 28.62
C THR A 180 1.75 -18.89 28.37
N GLU A 181 0.57 -19.49 28.27
CA GLU A 181 -0.71 -18.77 28.07
C GLU A 181 -0.95 -17.68 29.14
N VAL A 182 -0.40 -17.93 30.33
CA VAL A 182 -0.28 -17.05 31.50
C VAL A 182 0.33 -15.68 31.16
N GLU A 183 1.38 -15.63 30.34
CA GLU A 183 2.05 -14.38 29.98
C GLU A 183 1.16 -13.46 29.13
N LEU A 184 0.33 -14.05 28.25
CA LEU A 184 -0.62 -13.29 27.46
C LEU A 184 -1.77 -12.77 28.34
N ALA A 185 -2.20 -13.54 29.34
CA ALA A 185 -3.14 -13.07 30.36
C ALA A 185 -2.59 -11.87 31.14
N ILE A 186 -1.30 -11.85 31.48
CA ILE A 186 -0.68 -10.74 32.22
C ILE A 186 -0.54 -9.46 31.38
N ASP A 187 -0.20 -9.56 30.10
CA ASP A 187 -0.20 -8.38 29.21
C ASP A 187 -1.61 -7.81 29.00
N LEU A 188 -2.63 -8.68 28.92
CA LEU A 188 -4.03 -8.26 28.93
C LEU A 188 -4.43 -7.62 30.26
N ARG A 189 -3.94 -8.12 31.40
CA ARG A 189 -4.14 -7.50 32.73
C ARG A 189 -3.48 -6.13 32.84
N LEU A 190 -2.26 -5.95 32.33
CA LEU A 190 -1.66 -4.62 32.26
C LEU A 190 -2.47 -3.67 31.38
N SER A 191 -3.06 -4.17 30.30
CA SER A 191 -3.98 -3.40 29.47
C SER A 191 -5.25 -3.00 30.24
N VAL A 192 -5.76 -3.86 31.13
CA VAL A 192 -6.82 -3.53 32.10
C VAL A 192 -6.36 -2.45 33.06
N ASP A 193 -5.19 -2.58 33.69
CA ASP A 193 -4.69 -1.61 34.67
C ASP A 193 -4.33 -0.25 34.07
N ASP A 194 -3.75 -0.19 32.86
CA ASP A 194 -3.55 1.07 32.12
C ASP A 194 -4.91 1.71 31.78
N ALA A 195 -5.90 0.93 31.34
CA ALA A 195 -7.25 1.42 31.06
C ALA A 195 -8.00 1.87 32.33
N ARG A 196 -7.82 1.17 33.45
CA ARG A 196 -8.36 1.52 34.77
C ARG A 196 -7.74 2.81 35.30
N LYS A 197 -6.43 2.97 35.22
CA LYS A 197 -5.74 4.23 35.57
C LYS A 197 -6.16 5.37 34.66
N GLY A 198 -6.41 5.10 33.37
CA GLY A 198 -7.02 6.06 32.46
C GLY A 198 -8.45 6.45 32.87
N MET A 199 -9.25 5.50 33.36
CA MET A 199 -10.59 5.73 33.89
C MET A 199 -10.57 6.54 35.18
N GLU A 200 -9.72 6.21 36.15
CA GLU A 200 -9.61 7.00 37.39
C GLU A 200 -9.05 8.40 37.15
N ARG A 201 -8.12 8.59 36.20
CA ARG A 201 -7.63 9.93 35.80
C ARG A 201 -8.71 10.78 35.13
N ALA A 202 -9.57 10.17 34.32
CA ALA A 202 -10.73 10.86 33.77
C ALA A 202 -11.72 11.21 34.89
N LYS A 203 -11.97 10.29 35.84
CA LYS A 203 -12.88 10.54 36.99
C LYS A 203 -12.37 11.64 37.91
N SER A 204 -11.07 11.70 38.19
CA SER A 204 -10.48 12.77 39.01
C SER A 204 -10.48 14.14 38.32
N ARG A 205 -10.67 14.18 37.00
CA ARG A 205 -10.83 15.39 36.18
C ARG A 205 -12.29 15.72 35.87
N ARG A 206 -13.24 14.97 36.43
CA ARG A 206 -14.68 15.17 36.24
C ARG A 206 -15.14 16.39 37.02
N SER A 207 -15.42 17.48 36.31
CA SER A 207 -16.12 18.62 36.89
C SER A 207 -17.64 18.39 36.83
N PRO A 208 -18.39 18.57 37.94
CA PRO A 208 -19.85 18.58 37.90
C PRO A 208 -20.35 19.57 36.84
N GLY A 209 -21.31 19.15 36.00
CA GLY A 209 -21.84 19.96 34.89
C GLY A 209 -21.08 19.91 33.57
N ASN A 210 -19.79 19.53 33.53
CA ASN A 210 -19.02 19.49 32.28
C ASN A 210 -19.25 18.16 31.52
N LEU A 211 -19.94 18.27 30.37
CA LEU A 211 -20.27 17.18 29.45
C LEU A 211 -19.03 16.44 28.91
N GLU A 212 -18.00 17.15 28.45
CA GLU A 212 -16.76 16.56 27.94
C GLU A 212 -16.07 15.71 29.00
N SER A 213 -16.01 16.20 30.25
CA SER A 213 -15.37 15.48 31.37
C SER A 213 -16.16 14.22 31.79
N ARG A 214 -17.50 14.29 31.82
CA ARG A 214 -18.38 13.12 32.04
C ARG A 214 -18.12 12.07 30.95
N ALA A 215 -17.95 12.54 29.73
CA ALA A 215 -17.91 11.67 28.60
C ALA A 215 -16.48 11.09 28.42
N GLU A 216 -15.39 11.80 28.77
CA GLU A 216 -14.03 11.24 28.98
C GLU A 216 -14.02 10.10 30.02
N VAL A 217 -14.87 10.18 31.06
CA VAL A 217 -15.08 9.09 32.02
C VAL A 217 -15.79 7.90 31.38
N ASP A 218 -16.93 8.09 30.71
CA ASP A 218 -17.67 7.01 30.02
C ASP A 218 -16.76 6.28 29.02
N ALA A 219 -15.99 7.06 28.29
CA ALA A 219 -14.98 6.66 27.34
C ALA A 219 -13.88 5.77 27.91
N ALA A 220 -13.26 6.21 29.01
CA ALA A 220 -12.22 5.46 29.68
C ALA A 220 -12.78 4.20 30.37
N THR A 221 -14.00 4.30 30.93
CA THR A 221 -14.78 3.18 31.44
C THR A 221 -15.05 2.14 30.36
N ALA A 222 -15.41 2.56 29.15
CA ALA A 222 -15.71 1.65 28.05
C ALA A 222 -14.44 1.02 27.43
N THR A 223 -13.27 1.69 27.50
CA THR A 223 -11.97 1.07 27.18
C THR A 223 -11.58 0.04 28.24
N HIS A 224 -11.78 0.36 29.53
CA HIS A 224 -11.57 -0.55 30.65
C HIS A 224 -12.45 -1.80 30.53
N LYS A 225 -13.76 -1.66 30.29
CA LYS A 225 -14.69 -2.78 30.05
C LYS A 225 -14.24 -3.70 28.90
N LEU A 226 -13.72 -3.15 27.79
CA LEU A 226 -13.21 -3.94 26.67
C LEU A 226 -11.92 -4.69 27.02
N ALA A 227 -10.99 -4.05 27.73
CA ALA A 227 -9.77 -4.70 28.22
C ALA A 227 -10.13 -5.85 29.18
N VAL A 228 -11.07 -5.63 30.11
CA VAL A 228 -11.57 -6.65 31.04
C VAL A 228 -12.22 -7.80 30.28
N LYS A 229 -13.04 -7.54 29.26
CA LYS A 229 -13.64 -8.60 28.42
C LYS A 229 -12.59 -9.45 27.69
N LYS A 230 -11.49 -8.84 27.22
CA LYS A 230 -10.36 -9.58 26.60
C LYS A 230 -9.58 -10.40 27.63
N TYR A 231 -9.26 -9.82 28.78
CA TYR A 231 -8.61 -10.52 29.89
C TYR A 231 -9.45 -11.71 30.37
N ASN A 232 -10.73 -11.51 30.72
CA ASN A 232 -11.64 -12.54 31.19
C ASN A 232 -11.96 -13.61 30.13
N ARG A 233 -11.77 -13.33 28.84
CA ARG A 233 -11.79 -14.36 27.78
C ARG A 233 -10.52 -15.20 27.84
N LYS A 234 -9.34 -14.59 27.93
CA LYS A 234 -8.08 -15.31 27.97
C LYS A 234 -7.94 -16.17 29.23
N VAL A 235 -8.35 -15.66 30.40
CA VAL A 235 -8.37 -16.43 31.66
C VAL A 235 -9.26 -17.68 31.54
N ARG A 236 -10.41 -17.57 30.87
CA ARG A 236 -11.30 -18.72 30.59
C ARG A 236 -10.78 -19.70 29.54
N GLN A 237 -9.69 -19.37 28.85
CA GLN A 237 -9.02 -20.23 27.87
C GLN A 237 -7.75 -20.89 28.45
N LEU A 238 -7.40 -20.60 29.71
CA LEU A 238 -6.27 -21.25 30.37
C LEU A 238 -6.67 -22.67 30.78
N GLY A 239 -5.81 -23.65 30.47
CA GLY A 239 -5.87 -24.97 31.10
C GLY A 239 -5.60 -24.89 32.61
N VAL A 240 -5.89 -25.98 33.33
CA VAL A 240 -5.82 -26.07 34.81
C VAL A 240 -4.48 -25.53 35.33
N ASP A 241 -3.36 -26.05 34.84
CA ASP A 241 -2.01 -25.66 35.30
C ASP A 241 -1.70 -24.18 35.06
N SER A 242 -2.11 -23.65 33.90
CA SER A 242 -1.93 -22.23 33.57
C SER A 242 -2.83 -21.32 34.42
N SER A 243 -4.01 -21.79 34.80
CA SER A 243 -4.91 -21.07 35.72
C SER A 243 -4.30 -21.01 37.12
N THR A 244 -3.78 -22.14 37.62
CA THR A 244 -3.06 -22.22 38.91
C THR A 244 -1.82 -21.31 38.91
N GLN A 245 -0.98 -21.37 37.89
CA GLN A 245 0.19 -20.50 37.74
C GLN A 245 -0.18 -19.00 37.70
N LEU A 246 -1.26 -18.63 36.99
CA LEU A 246 -1.75 -17.25 37.00
C LEU A 246 -2.19 -16.81 38.40
N ASN A 247 -2.82 -17.70 39.17
CA ASN A 247 -3.21 -17.44 40.55
C ASN A 247 -1.98 -17.32 41.48
N THR A 248 -0.96 -18.18 41.39
CA THR A 248 0.29 -18.01 42.15
C THR A 248 0.95 -16.65 41.86
N LEU A 249 1.03 -16.26 40.57
CA LEU A 249 1.53 -14.95 40.14
C LEU A 249 0.69 -13.76 40.62
N LEU A 250 -0.62 -13.93 40.76
CA LEU A 250 -1.51 -12.90 41.30
C LEU A 250 -1.22 -12.59 42.78
N HIS A 251 -0.83 -13.61 43.55
CA HIS A 251 -0.60 -13.51 45.00
C HIS A 251 0.85 -13.14 45.37
N ASN A 252 1.86 -13.60 44.62
CA ASN A 252 3.25 -13.17 44.86
C ASN A 252 3.54 -11.77 44.28
N LYS A 253 3.66 -10.76 45.16
CA LYS A 253 3.92 -9.35 44.83
C LYS A 253 5.26 -9.07 44.13
N THR A 254 6.28 -9.93 44.27
CA THR A 254 7.58 -9.76 43.61
C THR A 254 7.55 -10.40 42.22
N LEU A 255 6.97 -11.60 42.09
CA LEU A 255 6.75 -12.24 40.78
C LEU A 255 5.85 -11.40 39.89
N LEU A 256 4.75 -10.88 40.41
CA LEU A 256 3.87 -9.97 39.68
C LEU A 256 4.61 -8.72 39.17
N CYS A 257 5.57 -8.21 39.95
CA CYS A 257 6.37 -7.06 39.54
C CYS A 257 7.28 -7.40 38.34
N ARG A 258 7.91 -8.58 38.34
CA ARG A 258 8.70 -9.09 37.21
C ARG A 258 7.82 -9.34 36.00
N ALA A 259 6.69 -10.03 36.18
CA ALA A 259 5.71 -10.32 35.14
C ALA A 259 5.22 -9.06 34.40
N ASN A 260 4.90 -8.01 35.18
CA ASN A 260 4.49 -6.72 34.63
C ASN A 260 5.63 -6.02 33.87
N ALA A 261 6.86 -6.09 34.35
CA ALA A 261 8.01 -5.52 33.67
C ALA A 261 8.31 -6.24 32.34
N LEU A 262 8.21 -7.58 32.29
CA LEU A 262 8.38 -8.38 31.06
C LEU A 262 7.35 -8.04 29.98
N ALA A 263 6.08 -7.85 30.35
CA ALA A 263 5.04 -7.43 29.41
C ALA A 263 5.27 -5.99 28.90
N LEU A 264 5.78 -5.07 29.73
CA LEU A 264 6.22 -3.74 29.29
C LEU A 264 7.44 -3.79 28.35
N LEU A 265 8.40 -4.69 28.60
CA LEU A 265 9.55 -4.91 27.70
C LEU A 265 9.08 -5.34 26.31
N ARG A 266 8.19 -6.34 26.22
CA ARG A 266 7.60 -6.80 24.96
C ARG A 266 6.92 -5.66 24.19
N ARG A 267 6.13 -4.81 24.87
CA ARG A 267 5.53 -3.62 24.25
C ARG A 267 6.57 -2.63 23.73
N ALA A 268 7.67 -2.42 24.46
CA ALA A 268 8.77 -1.56 24.02
C ALA A 268 9.45 -2.15 22.77
N GLN A 269 9.85 -3.42 22.84
CA GLN A 269 10.46 -4.20 21.76
C GLN A 269 9.63 -4.13 20.46
N THR A 270 8.34 -4.50 20.51
CA THR A 270 7.45 -4.45 19.33
C THR A 270 7.33 -3.05 18.76
N ALA A 271 7.29 -2.02 19.60
CA ALA A 271 7.20 -0.62 19.16
C ALA A 271 8.51 -0.12 18.54
N ILE A 272 9.67 -0.58 19.02
CA ILE A 272 11.00 -0.28 18.44
C ILE A 272 11.18 -0.96 17.08
N LEU A 273 10.77 -2.22 16.94
CA LEU A 273 10.89 -2.98 15.69
C LEU A 273 9.94 -2.46 14.62
N ARG A 274 8.66 -2.25 14.96
CA ARG A 274 7.70 -1.60 14.05
C ARG A 274 8.20 -0.24 13.57
N ARG A 275 8.87 0.51 14.44
CA ARG A 275 9.51 1.79 14.10
C ARG A 275 10.65 1.60 13.10
N LYS A 276 11.59 0.68 13.34
CA LYS A 276 12.68 0.40 12.38
C LYS A 276 12.14 -0.04 10.99
N LEU A 277 11.15 -0.94 10.95
CA LEU A 277 10.44 -1.32 9.72
C LEU A 277 9.75 -0.13 9.02
N GLU A 278 9.18 0.81 9.78
CA GLU A 278 8.62 2.06 9.24
C GLU A 278 9.71 3.00 8.69
N LEU A 279 10.93 2.99 9.25
CA LEU A 279 12.08 3.76 8.75
C LEU A 279 12.68 3.14 7.48
N GLU A 280 12.85 1.83 7.42
CA GLU A 280 13.35 1.11 6.23
C GLU A 280 12.45 1.37 5.02
N ARG A 281 11.12 1.24 5.17
CA ARG A 281 10.14 1.59 4.13
C ARG A 281 10.26 3.03 3.66
N VAL A 282 10.64 3.96 4.54
CA VAL A 282 10.90 5.36 4.16
C VAL A 282 12.25 5.54 3.47
N SER A 283 13.29 4.80 3.86
CA SER A 283 14.58 4.78 3.15
C SER A 283 14.44 4.23 1.73
N HIS A 284 13.59 3.21 1.49
CA HIS A 284 13.24 2.76 0.13
C HIS A 284 12.56 3.87 -0.70
N LEU A 285 11.80 4.78 -0.07
CA LEU A 285 11.20 5.96 -0.72
C LEU A 285 12.17 7.14 -0.92
N GLN A 286 13.38 7.11 -0.33
CA GLN A 286 14.39 8.16 -0.50
C GLN A 286 15.15 8.04 -1.83
N GLY A 287 15.20 6.85 -2.44
CA GLY A 287 15.92 6.61 -3.70
C GLY A 287 15.28 7.25 -4.96
N SER A 288 13.96 7.48 -4.96
CA SER A 288 13.29 8.12 -6.10
C SER A 288 13.53 9.63 -6.09
N LYS A 289 14.32 10.18 -7.02
CA LYS A 289 14.49 11.65 -7.10
C LYS A 289 13.18 12.36 -7.48
N ASN A 290 12.27 11.69 -8.18
CA ASN A 290 10.99 12.24 -8.62
C ASN A 290 9.83 11.56 -7.85
N GLY A 291 9.17 12.30 -6.95
CA GLY A 291 8.03 11.81 -6.17
C GLY A 291 7.90 12.39 -4.75
N GLU A 292 7.02 13.38 -4.60
CA GLU A 292 6.37 13.82 -3.34
C GLU A 292 7.25 14.17 -2.12
N ASN A 293 7.82 15.38 -2.13
CA ASN A 293 8.31 16.03 -0.90
C ASN A 293 7.24 16.21 0.20
N SER A 294 5.94 16.24 -0.15
CA SER A 294 4.84 16.34 0.81
C SER A 294 4.61 15.03 1.58
N LEU A 295 4.51 13.89 0.87
CA LEU A 295 4.39 12.57 1.49
C LEU A 295 5.61 12.27 2.38
N ARG A 296 6.81 12.68 1.95
CA ARG A 296 8.04 12.61 2.75
C ARG A 296 7.96 13.41 4.04
N LYS A 297 7.51 14.68 3.99
CA LYS A 297 7.31 15.52 5.19
C LYS A 297 6.24 14.94 6.14
N HIS A 298 5.10 14.51 5.61
CA HIS A 298 4.01 13.94 6.40
C HIS A 298 4.41 12.61 7.06
N THR A 299 5.11 11.74 6.32
CA THR A 299 5.59 10.47 6.86
C THR A 299 6.67 10.69 7.92
N LYS A 300 7.64 11.60 7.67
CA LYS A 300 8.67 11.99 8.65
C LYS A 300 8.07 12.61 9.93
N SER A 301 7.02 13.42 9.82
CA SER A 301 6.31 14.02 10.97
C SER A 301 5.55 12.97 11.80
N ASN A 302 4.80 12.07 11.15
CA ASN A 302 4.14 10.95 11.84
C ASN A 302 5.15 9.97 12.47
N ILE A 303 6.31 9.79 11.83
CA ILE A 303 7.47 9.10 12.37
C ILE A 303 7.94 9.81 13.65
N GLN A 304 8.20 11.12 13.65
CA GLN A 304 8.65 11.84 14.85
C GLN A 304 7.62 11.79 16.00
N ARG A 305 6.32 11.92 15.72
CA ARG A 305 5.26 11.84 16.75
C ARG A 305 5.23 10.50 17.49
N ARG A 306 5.43 9.38 16.78
CA ARG A 306 5.43 8.03 17.39
C ARG A 306 6.64 7.74 18.27
N GLU A 307 7.75 8.43 18.06
CA GLU A 307 8.96 8.28 18.87
C GLU A 307 8.73 8.69 20.34
N GLY A 308 7.90 9.71 20.59
CA GLY A 308 7.47 10.07 21.95
C GLY A 308 6.71 8.93 22.66
N THR A 309 5.85 8.22 21.92
CA THR A 309 5.10 7.06 22.46
C THR A 309 6.04 5.92 22.86
N VAL A 310 7.03 5.57 22.02
CA VAL A 310 8.00 4.51 22.34
C VAL A 310 8.86 4.89 23.54
N LYS A 311 9.38 6.13 23.59
CA LYS A 311 10.13 6.65 24.75
C LYS A 311 9.29 6.59 26.04
N GLY A 312 7.99 6.84 25.96
CA GLY A 312 7.06 6.66 27.08
C GLY A 312 6.93 5.21 27.57
N ILE A 313 6.88 4.23 26.66
CA ILE A 313 6.83 2.80 27.03
C ILE A 313 8.18 2.36 27.64
N VAL A 314 9.31 2.76 27.05
CA VAL A 314 10.66 2.51 27.56
C VAL A 314 10.83 3.08 28.99
N SER A 315 10.36 4.30 29.23
CA SER A 315 10.39 4.92 30.58
C SER A 315 9.55 4.13 31.60
N LYS A 316 8.35 3.67 31.22
CA LYS A 316 7.52 2.78 32.07
C LYS A 316 8.25 1.47 32.39
N TYR A 317 8.86 0.83 31.40
CA TYR A 317 9.64 -0.40 31.58
C TYR A 317 10.83 -0.19 32.54
N ASN A 318 11.64 0.84 32.31
CA ASN A 318 12.79 1.17 33.15
C ASN A 318 12.38 1.45 34.60
N ASN A 319 11.20 2.06 34.81
CA ASN A 319 10.67 2.26 36.16
C ASN A 319 10.23 0.94 36.82
N ALA A 320 9.62 0.03 36.07
CA ALA A 320 9.27 -1.30 36.55
C ALA A 320 10.51 -2.12 36.93
N CYS A 321 11.61 -2.01 36.18
CA CYS A 321 12.90 -2.62 36.51
C CYS A 321 13.45 -2.12 37.86
N ARG A 322 13.40 -0.80 38.10
CA ARG A 322 13.80 -0.21 39.40
C ARG A 322 12.94 -0.72 40.55
N GLN A 323 11.61 -0.77 40.37
CA GLN A 323 10.68 -1.28 41.39
C GLN A 323 10.91 -2.76 41.70
N LEU A 324 11.17 -3.57 40.66
CA LEU A 324 11.54 -4.98 40.81
C LEU A 324 12.85 -5.13 41.60
N GLY A 325 13.89 -4.36 41.25
CA GLY A 325 15.17 -4.37 41.96
C GLY A 325 15.05 -4.01 43.45
N VAL A 326 14.18 -3.06 43.80
CA VAL A 326 13.87 -2.74 45.21
C VAL A 326 13.22 -3.93 45.91
N LYS A 327 12.23 -4.60 45.28
CA LYS A 327 11.56 -5.77 45.86
C LYS A 327 12.48 -6.96 46.03
N ILE A 328 13.36 -7.22 45.06
CA ILE A 328 14.37 -8.28 45.15
C ILE A 328 15.30 -8.02 46.33
N ARG A 329 15.85 -6.81 46.48
CA ARG A 329 16.69 -6.45 47.64
C ARG A 329 15.93 -6.61 48.97
N ALA A 330 14.68 -6.13 49.05
CA ALA A 330 13.86 -6.30 50.26
C ALA A 330 13.56 -7.78 50.59
N GLN A 331 13.49 -8.66 49.58
CA GLN A 331 13.27 -10.09 49.77
C GLN A 331 14.56 -10.81 50.18
N VAL A 332 15.71 -10.48 49.57
CA VAL A 332 17.04 -10.94 49.99
C VAL A 332 17.31 -10.54 51.44
N ASN A 333 17.08 -9.27 51.82
CA ASN A 333 17.28 -8.80 53.18
C ASN A 333 16.35 -9.47 54.23
N ARG A 334 15.27 -10.14 53.82
CA ARG A 334 14.32 -10.84 54.71
C ARG A 334 14.51 -12.35 54.77
N ARG A 335 15.04 -12.97 53.70
CA ARG A 335 15.11 -14.44 53.54
C ARG A 335 16.51 -14.94 53.15
N GLY A 336 17.53 -14.09 53.20
CA GLY A 336 18.89 -14.36 52.72
C GLY A 336 19.03 -14.46 51.19
N SER A 337 17.97 -14.84 50.47
CA SER A 337 17.98 -15.04 49.02
C SER A 337 16.66 -14.64 48.36
N CYS A 338 16.68 -14.50 47.03
CA CYS A 338 15.49 -14.29 46.21
C CYS A 338 15.68 -15.00 44.86
N ARG A 339 14.80 -15.95 44.54
CA ARG A 339 14.82 -16.70 43.25
C ARG A 339 14.45 -15.84 42.04
N ILE A 340 13.86 -14.66 42.27
CA ILE A 340 13.25 -13.81 41.24
C ILE A 340 14.30 -12.86 40.67
N ARG A 341 14.54 -12.95 39.36
CA ARG A 341 15.66 -12.28 38.70
C ARG A 341 15.39 -10.79 38.46
N PRO A 342 16.40 -9.92 38.54
CA PRO A 342 16.27 -8.53 38.10
C PRO A 342 16.07 -8.43 36.59
N LEU A 343 15.72 -7.23 36.11
CA LEU A 343 15.63 -6.90 34.69
C LEU A 343 16.50 -5.68 34.39
N ALA A 344 17.19 -5.71 33.26
CA ALA A 344 18.05 -4.62 32.82
C ALA A 344 17.21 -3.48 32.19
N PRO A 345 17.37 -2.21 32.65
CA PRO A 345 16.79 -1.07 31.97
C PRO A 345 17.28 -0.94 30.52
N LEU A 346 16.40 -0.51 29.62
CA LEU A 346 16.76 -0.06 28.27
C LEU A 346 17.48 1.29 28.33
N PRO A 347 18.44 1.57 27.42
CA PRO A 347 19.10 2.87 27.38
C PRO A 347 18.08 3.97 27.03
N THR A 348 18.29 5.18 27.56
CA THR A 348 17.38 6.33 27.34
C THR A 348 17.72 7.13 26.08
N THR A 349 18.99 7.10 25.67
CA THR A 349 19.51 7.59 24.40
C THR A 349 19.85 6.41 23.49
N GLY A 350 19.93 6.60 22.17
CA GLY A 350 20.34 5.54 21.25
C GLY A 350 19.37 4.34 21.12
N ILE A 351 18.14 4.42 21.63
CA ILE A 351 17.10 3.37 21.53
C ILE A 351 16.91 2.85 20.09
N TRP A 352 17.06 3.73 19.11
CA TRP A 352 16.94 3.39 17.68
C TRP A 352 18.16 2.65 17.12
N ASN A 353 19.31 2.79 17.78
CA ASN A 353 20.58 2.14 17.46
C ASN A 353 20.77 0.84 18.27
N LEU A 354 19.73 0.37 18.99
CA LEU A 354 19.72 -0.96 19.59
C LEU A 354 19.91 -1.99 18.50
N ASP A 355 21.08 -2.61 18.45
CA ASP A 355 21.41 -3.63 17.47
C ASP A 355 20.60 -4.92 17.73
N VAL A 356 20.59 -5.83 16.75
CA VAL A 356 20.00 -7.16 16.86
C VAL A 356 20.64 -7.96 17.99
N ASP A 357 21.95 -7.82 18.18
CA ASP A 357 22.71 -8.49 19.24
C ASP A 357 22.48 -7.87 20.65
N ASN A 358 21.58 -6.88 20.81
CA ASN A 358 21.39 -6.23 22.12
C ASN A 358 20.72 -7.16 23.16
N PRO A 359 21.28 -7.30 24.39
CA PRO A 359 20.71 -8.16 25.42
C PRO A 359 19.26 -7.85 25.84
N CYS A 360 18.73 -6.66 25.53
CA CYS A 360 17.35 -6.30 25.84
C CYS A 360 16.29 -7.12 25.08
N TRP A 361 16.69 -7.87 24.04
CA TRP A 361 15.82 -8.75 23.29
C TRP A 361 15.64 -10.14 23.92
N ASP A 362 16.54 -10.57 24.82
CA ASP A 362 16.60 -11.95 25.32
C ASP A 362 15.79 -12.23 26.61
N ASP A 363 15.44 -11.21 27.41
CA ASP A 363 14.85 -11.40 28.74
C ASP A 363 13.31 -11.45 28.68
N LEU A 364 12.75 -12.54 28.14
CA LEU A 364 11.32 -12.64 27.82
C LEU A 364 10.48 -13.63 28.63
N ARG A 365 11.02 -14.38 29.60
CA ARG A 365 10.28 -15.42 30.35
C ARG A 365 9.91 -15.00 31.79
N LEU A 366 8.69 -15.33 32.21
CA LEU A 366 8.31 -15.38 33.63
C LEU A 366 9.21 -16.32 34.44
N ASP A 367 9.57 -15.87 35.64
CA ASP A 367 10.01 -16.77 36.70
C ASP A 367 8.71 -17.27 37.39
N LEU A 368 8.62 -18.55 37.72
CA LEU A 368 7.57 -19.15 38.55
C LEU A 368 8.24 -19.76 39.79
N ASP A 369 7.56 -19.75 40.94
CA ASP A 369 8.16 -20.23 42.20
C ASP A 369 8.19 -21.77 42.31
N ASP A 370 7.34 -22.47 41.55
CA ASP A 370 6.93 -23.87 41.76
C ASP A 370 7.62 -24.89 40.82
N GLU A 371 8.85 -24.64 40.38
CA GLU A 371 9.71 -25.68 39.79
C GLU A 371 10.89 -25.97 40.72
N ASP A 372 11.03 -27.23 41.12
CA ASP A 372 12.18 -27.74 41.86
C ASP A 372 13.47 -27.47 41.08
N GLU A 373 14.42 -26.81 41.76
CA GLU A 373 15.63 -26.20 41.21
C GLU A 373 15.48 -25.55 39.83
N ALA A 374 15.20 -24.24 39.82
CA ALA A 374 15.25 -23.43 38.61
C ALA A 374 16.58 -23.61 37.86
N ALA A 375 16.55 -24.32 36.74
CA ALA A 375 17.70 -24.71 35.92
C ALA A 375 18.73 -23.57 35.76
N PRO A 376 20.05 -23.85 35.85
CA PRO A 376 21.10 -22.83 35.85
C PRO A 376 21.04 -21.76 34.76
N TRP A 377 20.61 -22.07 33.53
CA TRP A 377 20.41 -21.04 32.48
C TRP A 377 19.31 -20.04 32.79
N MET A 378 18.37 -20.36 33.65
CA MET A 378 17.41 -19.40 34.16
C MET A 378 18.12 -18.47 35.14
N VAL A 379 18.70 -19.04 36.21
CA VAL A 379 19.17 -18.26 37.36
C VAL A 379 20.45 -17.46 37.06
N ASP A 380 21.47 -18.08 36.48
CA ASP A 380 22.80 -17.49 36.34
C ASP A 380 22.93 -16.63 35.06
N PRO A 381 23.17 -15.30 35.16
CA PRO A 381 23.45 -14.45 34.01
C PRO A 381 24.72 -14.86 33.24
N LYS A 382 25.71 -15.47 33.89
CA LYS A 382 26.92 -16.00 33.24
C LYS A 382 26.60 -17.22 32.38
N VAL A 383 25.71 -18.12 32.82
CA VAL A 383 25.24 -19.23 31.98
C VAL A 383 24.52 -18.70 30.74
N ARG A 384 23.64 -17.69 30.87
CA ARG A 384 22.96 -17.10 29.71
C ARG A 384 23.91 -16.40 28.74
N ARG A 385 24.88 -15.62 29.26
CA ARG A 385 25.94 -15.01 28.43
C ARG A 385 26.76 -16.09 27.71
N ALA A 386 27.21 -17.10 28.44
CA ALA A 386 28.02 -18.19 27.89
C ALA A 386 27.25 -19.03 26.84
N ILE A 387 25.96 -19.30 27.02
CA ILE A 387 25.13 -19.96 25.99
C ILE A 387 25.10 -19.14 24.70
N ARG A 388 24.83 -17.83 24.79
CA ARG A 388 24.78 -16.97 23.59
C ARG A 388 26.13 -16.89 22.89
N ALA A 389 27.20 -16.70 23.66
CA ALA A 389 28.56 -16.67 23.15
C ALA A 389 28.95 -18.00 22.48
N LEU A 390 28.64 -19.15 23.10
CA LEU A 390 28.87 -20.48 22.52
C LEU A 390 28.10 -20.66 21.20
N LEU A 391 26.83 -20.26 21.13
CA LEU A 391 26.05 -20.32 19.89
C LEU A 391 26.64 -19.43 18.79
N VAL A 392 27.19 -18.26 19.12
CA VAL A 392 27.91 -17.41 18.14
C VAL A 392 29.20 -18.08 17.67
N VAL A 393 29.94 -18.76 18.56
CA VAL A 393 31.12 -19.56 18.17
C VAL A 393 30.73 -20.69 17.22
N ASP A 394 29.67 -21.45 17.53
CA ASP A 394 29.14 -22.50 16.63
C ASP A 394 28.77 -21.95 15.24
N ARG A 395 28.10 -20.78 15.20
CA ARG A 395 27.74 -20.13 13.93
C ARG A 395 28.95 -19.57 13.18
N CYS A 396 30.01 -19.18 13.87
CA CYS A 396 31.28 -18.81 13.24
C CYS A 396 31.99 -20.03 12.64
N GLU A 397 31.89 -21.19 13.28
CA GLU A 397 32.43 -22.45 12.75
C GLU A 397 31.65 -22.91 11.51
N GLU A 398 30.30 -22.85 11.52
CA GLU A 398 29.48 -23.07 10.32
C GLU A 398 29.81 -22.08 9.17
N GLU A 399 29.94 -20.78 9.49
CA GLU A 399 30.24 -19.76 8.48
C GLU A 399 31.64 -19.97 7.88
N ASP A 400 32.66 -20.30 8.69
CA ASP A 400 33.98 -20.64 8.16
C ASP A 400 33.93 -21.91 7.29
N THR A 401 33.25 -22.99 7.71
CA THR A 401 33.10 -24.18 6.86
C THR A 401 32.46 -23.82 5.52
N ARG A 402 31.43 -22.95 5.50
CA ARG A 402 30.87 -22.45 4.25
C ARG A 402 31.91 -21.66 3.45
N LEU A 403 32.60 -20.70 4.05
CA LEU A 403 33.59 -19.86 3.35
C LEU A 403 34.78 -20.65 2.78
N HIS A 404 35.16 -21.79 3.39
CA HIS A 404 36.16 -22.70 2.82
C HIS A 404 35.61 -23.46 1.61
N HIS A 405 34.35 -23.95 1.65
CA HIS A 405 33.71 -24.54 0.47
C HIS A 405 33.53 -23.52 -0.67
N GLU A 406 33.12 -22.29 -0.37
CA GLU A 406 33.00 -21.23 -1.39
C GLU A 406 34.36 -20.89 -2.03
N GLU A 407 35.45 -20.83 -1.25
CA GLU A 407 36.79 -20.64 -1.80
C GLU A 407 37.22 -21.82 -2.67
N ALA A 408 37.03 -23.06 -2.20
CA ALA A 408 37.35 -24.26 -2.97
C ALA A 408 36.57 -24.30 -4.29
N ASN A 409 35.28 -23.99 -4.26
CA ASN A 409 34.43 -23.92 -5.45
C ASN A 409 34.92 -22.85 -6.44
N LEU A 410 35.30 -21.65 -5.97
CA LEU A 410 35.83 -20.61 -6.86
C LEU A 410 37.17 -21.00 -7.49
N LEU A 411 38.07 -21.64 -6.74
CA LEU A 411 39.37 -22.09 -7.23
C LEU A 411 39.23 -23.28 -8.20
N GLN A 412 38.33 -24.21 -7.91
CA GLN A 412 38.01 -25.35 -8.78
C GLN A 412 37.38 -24.86 -10.09
N TRP A 413 36.31 -24.07 -10.02
CA TRP A 413 35.66 -23.47 -11.20
C TRP A 413 36.66 -22.71 -12.06
N PHE A 414 37.55 -21.92 -11.45
CA PHE A 414 38.58 -21.19 -12.19
C PHE A 414 39.55 -22.14 -12.92
N GLY A 415 39.98 -23.22 -12.27
CA GLY A 415 40.86 -24.22 -12.88
C GLY A 415 40.22 -25.01 -14.02
N GLU A 416 38.94 -25.37 -13.86
CA GLU A 416 38.12 -26.02 -14.88
C GLU A 416 37.93 -25.10 -16.10
N GLU A 417 37.51 -23.85 -15.89
CA GLU A 417 37.37 -22.83 -16.94
C GLU A 417 38.69 -22.54 -17.65
N TRP A 418 39.79 -22.40 -16.90
CA TRP A 418 41.11 -22.18 -17.50
C TRP A 418 41.52 -23.35 -18.39
N THR A 419 41.31 -24.58 -17.92
CA THR A 419 41.63 -25.79 -18.69
C THR A 419 40.74 -25.90 -19.93
N ALA A 420 39.44 -25.63 -19.80
CA ALA A 420 38.50 -25.64 -20.91
C ALA A 420 38.85 -24.58 -21.98
N VAL A 421 39.15 -23.34 -21.58
CA VAL A 421 39.55 -22.26 -22.50
C VAL A 421 40.87 -22.58 -23.19
N GLN A 422 41.86 -23.12 -22.47
CA GLN A 422 43.15 -23.51 -23.06
C GLN A 422 43.00 -24.69 -24.04
N GLN A 423 42.12 -25.65 -23.75
CA GLN A 423 41.84 -26.76 -24.66
C GLN A 423 41.08 -26.27 -25.90
N ALA A 424 40.01 -25.48 -25.72
CA ALA A 424 39.27 -24.86 -26.81
C ALA A 424 40.18 -24.00 -27.72
N PHE A 425 41.16 -23.28 -27.14
CA PHE A 425 42.13 -22.51 -27.92
C PHE A 425 43.05 -23.41 -28.76
N LYS A 426 43.55 -24.52 -28.18
CA LYS A 426 44.36 -25.51 -28.92
C LYS A 426 43.58 -26.18 -30.05
N ASP A 427 42.28 -26.40 -29.88
CA ASP A 427 41.44 -27.02 -30.90
C ASP A 427 41.00 -26.01 -31.97
N ALA A 428 40.72 -24.76 -31.61
CA ALA A 428 40.47 -23.67 -32.55
C ALA A 428 41.68 -23.30 -33.43
N LEU A 429 42.91 -23.64 -33.01
CA LEU A 429 44.11 -23.54 -33.84
C LEU A 429 44.24 -24.64 -34.91
N LYS A 430 43.46 -25.73 -34.80
CA LYS A 430 43.45 -26.85 -35.78
C LYS A 430 42.36 -26.70 -36.84
N LEU A 431 41.40 -25.80 -36.62
CA LEU A 431 40.32 -25.54 -37.56
C LEU A 431 40.80 -24.62 -38.69
N PRO A 432 40.53 -24.96 -39.97
CA PRO A 432 40.66 -23.99 -41.05
C PRO A 432 39.71 -22.81 -40.79
N ASP A 433 40.24 -21.60 -40.88
CA ASP A 433 39.50 -20.33 -40.95
C ASP A 433 38.58 -19.98 -39.75
N ALA A 434 39.16 -19.95 -38.54
CA ALA A 434 38.45 -19.59 -37.30
C ALA A 434 38.99 -18.34 -36.52
N PRO A 435 39.39 -17.22 -37.17
CA PRO A 435 40.02 -16.08 -36.47
C PRO A 435 39.10 -15.39 -35.45
N ALA A 436 37.80 -15.31 -35.72
CA ALA A 436 36.83 -14.73 -34.79
C ALA A 436 36.71 -15.54 -33.49
N LEU A 437 36.73 -16.88 -33.57
CA LEU A 437 36.70 -17.77 -32.41
C LEU A 437 37.99 -17.65 -31.58
N GLN A 438 39.15 -17.60 -32.25
CA GLN A 438 40.45 -17.41 -31.59
C GLN A 438 40.51 -16.07 -30.85
N ASN A 439 39.95 -15.00 -31.42
CA ASN A 439 39.83 -13.71 -30.74
C ASN A 439 38.95 -13.79 -29.48
N GLN A 440 37.74 -14.38 -29.57
CA GLN A 440 36.84 -14.54 -28.41
C GLN A 440 37.46 -15.38 -27.29
N LEU A 441 38.16 -16.47 -27.63
CA LEU A 441 38.89 -17.29 -26.66
C LEU A 441 40.06 -16.53 -26.01
N THR A 442 40.74 -15.67 -26.76
CA THR A 442 41.78 -14.77 -26.23
C THR A 442 41.18 -13.77 -25.23
N LEU A 443 40.09 -13.08 -25.59
CA LEU A 443 39.38 -12.15 -24.70
C LEU A 443 38.87 -12.84 -23.41
N ARG A 444 38.41 -14.10 -23.52
CA ARG A 444 38.02 -14.92 -22.35
C ARG A 444 39.23 -15.27 -21.49
N LYS A 445 40.35 -15.69 -22.08
CA LYS A 445 41.62 -15.95 -21.36
C LYS A 445 42.10 -14.70 -20.62
N ASP A 446 42.08 -13.54 -21.26
CA ASP A 446 42.46 -12.26 -20.66
C ASP A 446 41.49 -11.80 -19.56
N SER A 447 40.20 -12.12 -19.68
CA SER A 447 39.22 -11.94 -18.60
C SER A 447 39.58 -12.79 -17.37
N LEU A 448 39.90 -14.07 -17.56
CA LEU A 448 40.34 -14.96 -16.48
C LEU A 448 41.67 -14.52 -15.86
N LEU A 449 42.64 -14.07 -16.65
CA LEU A 449 43.91 -13.51 -16.13
C LEU A 449 43.68 -12.26 -15.27
N ARG A 450 42.83 -11.33 -15.72
CA ARG A 450 42.43 -10.14 -14.93
C ARG A 450 41.72 -10.53 -13.64
N LEU A 451 40.88 -11.57 -13.67
CA LEU A 451 40.21 -12.12 -12.51
C LEU A 451 41.23 -12.71 -11.51
N ALA A 452 42.20 -13.49 -11.98
CA ALA A 452 43.27 -14.05 -11.14
C ALA A 452 44.11 -12.95 -10.47
N VAL A 453 44.53 -11.92 -11.22
CA VAL A 453 45.27 -10.76 -10.68
C VAL A 453 44.49 -10.02 -9.58
N LYS A 454 43.15 -9.93 -9.70
CA LYS A 454 42.28 -9.40 -8.63
C LYS A 454 42.21 -10.35 -7.43
N TRP A 455 42.05 -11.64 -7.67
CA TRP A 455 41.79 -12.65 -6.63
C TRP A 455 43.00 -13.00 -5.77
N ILE A 456 44.20 -13.09 -6.36
CA ILE A 456 45.47 -13.40 -5.65
C ILE A 456 45.77 -12.42 -4.50
N LYS A 457 45.20 -11.21 -4.52
CA LYS A 457 45.31 -10.22 -3.44
C LYS A 457 44.57 -10.61 -2.16
N HIS A 458 43.72 -11.64 -2.19
CA HIS A 458 42.72 -11.93 -1.16
C HIS A 458 42.49 -13.41 -0.84
N ILE A 459 42.72 -14.31 -1.80
CA ILE A 459 42.57 -15.78 -1.65
C ILE A 459 43.83 -16.48 -2.20
N PRO A 460 44.04 -17.79 -1.95
CA PRO A 460 45.10 -18.56 -2.56
C PRO A 460 45.11 -18.44 -4.08
N ARG A 461 46.28 -18.66 -4.69
CA ARG A 461 46.46 -18.47 -6.13
C ARG A 461 45.53 -19.38 -6.94
N PRO A 462 44.74 -18.84 -7.89
CA PRO A 462 43.94 -19.67 -8.79
C PRO A 462 44.83 -20.60 -9.63
N PRO A 463 44.45 -21.88 -9.79
CA PRO A 463 45.23 -22.86 -10.55
C PRO A 463 45.16 -22.57 -12.06
N GLY A 464 46.22 -22.94 -12.79
CA GLY A 464 46.26 -22.86 -14.26
C GLY A 464 47.26 -21.85 -14.83
N PRO A 465 47.11 -20.53 -14.59
CA PRO A 465 48.00 -19.52 -15.16
C PRO A 465 49.44 -19.60 -14.65
N SER A 466 50.40 -19.46 -15.56
CA SER A 466 51.82 -19.40 -15.22
C SER A 466 52.22 -18.09 -14.53
N ASP A 467 53.36 -18.10 -13.83
CA ASP A 467 53.90 -16.91 -13.15
C ASP A 467 54.11 -15.75 -14.12
N LYS A 468 54.61 -16.06 -15.33
CA LYS A 468 54.84 -15.09 -16.40
C LYS A 468 53.53 -14.48 -16.90
N GLU A 469 52.49 -15.29 -17.10
CA GLU A 469 51.17 -14.79 -17.53
C GLU A 469 50.54 -13.87 -16.47
N ILE A 470 50.62 -14.23 -15.19
CA ILE A 470 50.11 -13.37 -14.09
C ILE A 470 50.93 -12.08 -13.95
N GLN A 471 52.26 -12.13 -14.08
CA GLN A 471 53.11 -10.94 -14.05
C GLN A 471 52.79 -9.99 -15.21
N VAL A 472 52.69 -10.51 -16.44
CA VAL A 472 52.30 -9.72 -17.63
C VAL A 472 50.92 -9.12 -17.44
N ALA A 473 49.91 -9.93 -17.08
CA ALA A 473 48.55 -9.44 -16.84
C ALA A 473 48.47 -8.40 -15.73
N SER A 474 49.29 -8.52 -14.67
CA SER A 474 49.36 -7.54 -13.59
C SER A 474 50.04 -6.23 -14.04
N ALA A 475 51.05 -6.29 -14.92
CA ALA A 475 51.67 -5.11 -15.50
C ALA A 475 50.72 -4.39 -16.47
N THR A 476 50.04 -5.13 -17.35
CA THR A 476 48.99 -4.61 -18.24
C THR A 476 47.84 -4.01 -17.44
N TRP A 477 47.39 -4.64 -16.35
CA TRP A 477 46.38 -4.07 -15.45
C TRP A 477 46.84 -2.74 -14.86
N ALA A 478 48.07 -2.67 -14.32
CA ALA A 478 48.60 -1.45 -13.72
C ALA A 478 48.71 -0.30 -14.75
N ALA A 479 49.16 -0.60 -15.97
CA ALA A 479 49.21 0.37 -17.06
C ALA A 479 47.81 0.88 -17.46
N ALA A 480 46.81 -0.01 -17.51
CA ALA A 480 45.45 0.33 -17.92
C ALA A 480 44.60 1.00 -16.81
N SER A 481 44.93 0.82 -15.53
CA SER A 481 44.09 1.32 -14.42
C SER A 481 44.38 2.76 -13.98
N CYS A 482 45.42 3.40 -14.52
CA CYS A 482 45.94 4.70 -14.07
C CYS A 482 46.31 4.75 -12.56
N ASP A 483 46.38 3.61 -11.88
CA ASP A 483 46.86 3.52 -10.50
C ASP A 483 48.39 3.68 -10.50
N ALA A 484 48.87 4.85 -10.10
CA ALA A 484 50.30 5.16 -10.10
C ALA A 484 51.11 4.13 -9.26
N PRO A 485 52.25 3.63 -9.79
CA PRO A 485 53.05 2.64 -9.08
C PRO A 485 53.79 3.27 -7.89
N GLY A 486 53.36 2.91 -6.68
CA GLY A 486 54.03 3.26 -5.43
C GLY A 486 53.44 4.50 -4.72
N GLY A 487 52.77 4.26 -3.59
CA GLY A 487 52.18 5.35 -2.80
C GLY A 487 51.57 4.90 -1.48
N ARG A 488 52.40 4.65 -0.46
CA ARG A 488 51.94 4.53 0.95
C ARG A 488 51.55 5.92 1.50
N THR A 489 50.55 6.59 0.93
CA THR A 489 50.15 7.95 1.33
C THR A 489 48.63 8.15 1.37
N GLY A 490 48.02 7.66 2.45
CA GLY A 490 47.06 8.44 3.26
C GLY A 490 45.71 8.92 2.68
N ARG A 491 45.41 8.79 1.38
CA ARG A 491 44.11 9.20 0.83
C ARG A 491 43.05 8.12 1.07
N ARG A 492 42.36 8.25 2.22
CA ARG A 492 41.09 7.55 2.51
C ARG A 492 40.17 7.65 1.29
N ALA A 493 39.66 6.51 0.82
CA ALA A 493 38.47 6.47 -0.01
C ALA A 493 37.37 7.32 0.63
N ARG A 494 36.62 8.10 -0.17
CA ARG A 494 35.66 9.09 0.33
C ARG A 494 34.38 8.40 0.81
N VAL A 495 34.49 7.76 1.98
CA VAL A 495 33.42 7.01 2.66
C VAL A 495 32.35 7.97 3.18
N THR A 496 31.10 7.73 2.80
CA THR A 496 29.94 8.42 3.40
C THR A 496 29.77 8.03 4.87
N ARG A 497 29.10 8.84 5.70
CA ARG A 497 28.89 8.54 7.14
C ARG A 497 28.18 7.20 7.43
N SER A 498 27.64 6.52 6.41
CA SER A 498 27.01 5.20 6.47
C SER A 498 27.87 4.05 5.92
N GLY A 499 29.14 4.27 5.59
CA GLY A 499 30.07 3.20 5.17
C GLY A 499 29.98 2.76 3.71
N ALA A 500 29.07 3.33 2.90
CA ALA A 500 28.94 2.99 1.49
C ALA A 500 29.96 3.74 0.63
N ALA A 501 30.66 2.99 -0.23
CA ALA A 501 31.42 3.49 -1.37
C ALA A 501 30.57 3.39 -2.64
N PHE A 502 30.61 4.40 -3.50
CA PHE A 502 30.07 4.31 -4.85
C PHE A 502 31.12 3.68 -5.76
N SER A 503 30.72 2.77 -6.65
CA SER A 503 31.49 2.50 -7.86
C SER A 503 31.57 3.79 -8.68
N ASN A 504 32.71 4.05 -9.30
CA ASN A 504 32.83 5.13 -10.26
C ASN A 504 31.85 4.89 -11.42
N TYR A 505 31.24 5.97 -11.91
CA TYR A 505 30.61 5.95 -13.21
C TYR A 505 31.69 5.69 -14.26
N ILE A 506 31.48 4.74 -15.16
CA ILE A 506 32.17 4.73 -16.44
C ILE A 506 31.50 5.83 -17.26
N ALA A 507 32.23 6.90 -17.57
CA ALA A 507 31.81 7.80 -18.63
C ALA A 507 31.90 7.01 -19.94
N VAL A 508 30.86 7.09 -20.76
CA VAL A 508 31.00 6.71 -22.18
C VAL A 508 32.09 7.64 -22.74
N PRO A 509 33.16 7.11 -23.37
CA PRO A 509 34.19 7.97 -23.95
C PRO A 509 33.57 8.91 -24.97
N ASP A 510 34.04 10.17 -25.04
CA ASP A 510 33.60 11.16 -26.02
C ASP A 510 33.90 10.73 -27.49
N THR A 511 34.56 9.59 -27.68
CA THR A 511 34.83 8.94 -28.97
C THR A 511 33.77 7.91 -29.39
N VAL A 512 32.72 7.68 -28.60
CA VAL A 512 31.61 6.81 -28.99
C VAL A 512 30.55 7.66 -29.68
N ASP A 513 30.50 7.56 -31.01
CA ASP A 513 29.45 8.18 -31.80
C ASP A 513 28.12 7.45 -31.56
N LEU A 514 27.26 8.09 -30.76
CA LEU A 514 25.93 7.57 -30.43
C LEU A 514 24.98 7.64 -31.62
N ASP A 515 25.17 8.59 -32.54
CA ASP A 515 24.32 8.76 -33.70
C ASP A 515 24.63 7.68 -34.75
N GLN A 516 25.91 7.33 -34.93
CA GLN A 516 26.31 6.15 -35.71
C GLN A 516 25.71 4.85 -35.13
N LEU A 517 25.73 4.68 -33.80
CA LEU A 517 25.12 3.52 -33.13
C LEU A 517 23.59 3.45 -33.33
N PHE A 518 22.91 4.58 -33.49
CA PHE A 518 21.48 4.64 -33.82
C PHE A 518 21.19 4.52 -35.33
N LEU A 519 22.16 4.81 -36.20
CA LEU A 519 22.09 4.55 -37.65
C LEU A 519 22.24 3.06 -37.94
N ASP A 520 23.23 2.40 -37.33
CA ASP A 520 23.44 0.94 -37.45
C ASP A 520 22.20 0.16 -36.94
N ALA A 521 21.52 0.67 -35.91
CA ALA A 521 20.27 0.10 -35.39
C ALA A 521 19.02 0.36 -36.26
N ARG A 522 19.11 1.15 -37.33
CA ARG A 522 18.03 1.39 -38.31
C ARG A 522 18.22 0.61 -39.61
N GLY A 523 19.42 0.10 -39.88
CA GLY A 523 19.77 -0.52 -41.16
C GLY A 523 19.62 -2.04 -41.19
N HIS A 524 18.40 -2.57 -41.01
CA HIS A 524 18.04 -3.96 -41.40
C HIS A 524 16.51 -4.11 -41.58
N GLU A 525 15.96 -3.43 -42.59
CA GLU A 525 14.70 -3.82 -43.22
C GLU A 525 15.03 -4.20 -44.68
N GLU A 526 15.38 -5.47 -44.90
CA GLU A 526 15.50 -6.03 -46.24
C GLU A 526 14.12 -6.45 -46.76
N GLU A 527 13.62 -5.66 -47.72
CA GLU A 527 12.79 -6.05 -48.87
C GLU A 527 11.60 -7.02 -48.65
N ASP A 528 10.39 -6.45 -48.54
CA ASP A 528 9.15 -7.08 -49.02
C ASP A 528 8.54 -6.17 -50.13
N PRO A 529 8.57 -6.58 -51.41
CA PRO A 529 8.30 -5.66 -52.52
C PRO A 529 6.84 -5.68 -53.00
N CYS A 530 6.08 -4.59 -52.77
CA CYS A 530 5.11 -4.08 -53.75
C CYS A 530 4.44 -2.72 -53.38
N ALA A 531 4.58 -1.72 -54.27
CA ALA A 531 3.66 -0.61 -54.57
C ALA A 531 3.29 0.44 -53.47
N GLU A 532 3.16 1.74 -53.73
CA GLU A 532 3.70 2.66 -54.76
C GLU A 532 3.35 4.13 -54.35
N SER A 533 4.19 5.12 -54.71
CA SER A 533 3.93 6.60 -54.76
C SER A 533 3.56 7.42 -53.49
N ASP A 534 4.55 8.08 -52.86
CA ASP A 534 4.91 9.54 -52.92
C ASP A 534 3.85 10.69 -52.95
N PRO A 535 4.19 11.98 -52.62
CA PRO A 535 5.24 12.54 -51.72
C PRO A 535 4.84 13.89 -50.97
N GLU A 536 5.82 14.78 -50.70
CA GLU A 536 5.82 16.15 -50.08
C GLU A 536 5.92 16.20 -48.53
N SER A 537 6.99 16.63 -47.82
CA SER A 537 8.01 17.72 -47.93
C SER A 537 7.41 19.14 -47.71
N ASP A 538 8.01 20.12 -47.01
CA ASP A 538 9.35 20.37 -46.40
C ASP A 538 9.20 21.00 -44.97
N SER A 539 10.16 20.91 -44.02
CA SER A 539 11.30 21.83 -43.75
C SER A 539 10.93 23.33 -43.54
N ASP A 540 11.51 24.15 -42.64
CA ASP A 540 12.83 24.09 -41.98
C ASP A 540 13.04 25.04 -40.74
N VAL A 541 14.16 24.82 -40.03
CA VAL A 541 15.04 25.78 -39.29
C VAL A 541 14.59 26.57 -38.02
N TYR A 542 15.50 26.58 -37.02
CA TYR A 542 15.56 27.42 -35.79
C TYR A 542 16.73 28.43 -35.89
N PRO A 543 16.74 29.56 -35.11
CA PRO A 543 17.83 29.69 -34.12
C PRO A 543 17.56 30.49 -32.81
N SER A 544 18.05 29.90 -31.71
CA SER A 544 18.78 30.44 -30.51
C SER A 544 18.56 31.84 -29.86
N ARG A 545 18.34 31.78 -28.53
CA ARG A 545 18.91 32.58 -27.39
C ARG A 545 18.90 34.12 -27.34
N GLY A 546 18.35 34.67 -26.23
CA GLY A 546 18.61 36.04 -25.76
C GLY A 546 18.12 36.35 -24.33
N SER A 547 19.06 36.58 -23.42
CA SER A 547 19.09 37.25 -22.08
C SER A 547 17.85 37.87 -21.40
N SER A 548 17.81 37.75 -20.06
CA SER A 548 17.05 38.61 -19.11
C SER A 548 17.94 39.81 -18.66
N PRO A 549 17.43 40.97 -18.17
CA PRO A 549 16.91 41.07 -16.79
C PRO A 549 15.75 42.08 -16.54
N MET A 550 15.27 42.14 -15.29
CA MET A 550 14.29 43.11 -14.71
C MET A 550 14.90 44.50 -14.42
N PRO A 551 14.05 45.54 -14.21
CA PRO A 551 14.11 46.28 -12.94
C PRO A 551 12.73 46.57 -12.29
N THR A 552 12.72 47.34 -11.18
CA THR A 552 11.66 47.44 -10.14
C THR A 552 11.36 48.90 -9.71
N LEU A 553 10.35 49.09 -8.83
CA LEU A 553 9.99 50.30 -8.04
C LEU A 553 9.10 51.33 -8.79
N THR A 554 8.24 52.18 -8.17
CA THR A 554 8.18 52.72 -6.78
C THR A 554 6.76 52.83 -6.16
N ASP A 555 6.71 53.14 -4.86
CA ASP A 555 5.57 53.58 -4.01
C ASP A 555 4.97 54.98 -4.40
N SER A 556 4.05 55.67 -3.71
CA SER A 556 3.27 55.53 -2.43
C SER A 556 2.01 56.43 -2.45
N ASP A 557 1.04 56.25 -1.53
CA ASP A 557 0.62 57.32 -0.56
C ASP A 557 -0.58 56.95 0.35
N ASP A 558 -0.58 57.62 1.51
CA ASP A 558 -1.40 57.56 2.73
C ASP A 558 -2.95 57.64 2.58
N GLY A 559 -3.79 57.37 3.59
CA GLY A 559 -3.55 56.99 4.98
C GLY A 559 -4.27 57.91 6.00
N ALA A 560 -5.44 57.51 6.54
CA ALA A 560 -6.04 58.13 7.73
C ALA A 560 -7.08 57.24 8.46
N ALA A 561 -6.97 57.18 9.78
CA ALA A 561 -7.89 56.62 10.78
C ALA A 561 -8.82 57.75 11.33
N VAL A 562 -9.82 57.63 12.22
CA VAL A 562 -10.62 56.57 12.88
C VAL A 562 -11.86 57.28 13.49
N GLY A 563 -13.00 56.59 13.73
CA GLY A 563 -14.11 57.16 14.52
C GLY A 563 -15.26 56.18 14.78
N VAL A 564 -15.75 56.11 16.03
CA VAL A 564 -16.81 55.19 16.52
C VAL A 564 -17.92 55.99 17.24
N VAL A 565 -19.12 55.39 17.37
CA VAL A 565 -20.36 55.72 18.12
C VAL A 565 -21.34 56.78 17.52
N ASP A 566 -22.68 56.68 17.59
CA ASP A 566 -23.62 55.51 17.64
C ASP A 566 -25.10 55.91 17.31
N ASP A 567 -26.01 54.93 17.34
CA ASP A 567 -27.50 54.96 17.47
C ASP A 567 -28.44 55.80 16.53
N LEU A 568 -29.15 55.04 15.67
CA LEU A 568 -30.62 54.96 15.36
C LEU A 568 -31.62 56.14 15.61
N PRO A 569 -32.85 56.14 14.99
CA PRO A 569 -33.36 55.47 13.77
C PRO A 569 -34.22 56.39 12.83
N GLY A 570 -34.48 56.00 11.56
CA GLY A 570 -35.53 56.69 10.77
C GLY A 570 -35.77 56.32 9.29
N ASN A 571 -36.88 55.63 9.02
CA ASN A 571 -37.74 55.71 7.82
C ASN A 571 -37.19 55.37 6.38
N SER A 572 -37.40 54.12 5.92
CA SER A 572 -37.29 53.75 4.49
C SER A 572 -38.24 52.60 4.04
N SER A 573 -39.52 52.67 4.42
CA SER A 573 -40.50 51.58 4.24
C SER A 573 -40.90 51.30 2.78
N ALA A 574 -40.92 52.31 1.89
CA ALA A 574 -41.46 52.17 0.53
C ALA A 574 -40.57 51.35 -0.43
N ARG A 575 -39.24 51.55 -0.38
CA ARG A 575 -38.30 50.98 -1.37
C ARG A 575 -38.11 49.46 -1.22
N ASN A 576 -38.29 48.94 0.00
CA ASN A 576 -38.19 47.51 0.31
C ASN A 576 -39.38 46.65 -0.18
N SER A 577 -40.54 47.26 -0.44
CA SER A 577 -41.75 46.54 -0.89
C SER A 577 -41.60 45.93 -2.28
N LYS A 578 -41.15 46.72 -3.27
CA LYS A 578 -40.93 46.24 -4.66
C LYS A 578 -39.84 45.17 -4.71
N ALA A 579 -38.74 45.34 -3.97
CA ALA A 579 -37.67 44.35 -3.87
C ALA A 579 -38.16 43.01 -3.27
N ARG A 580 -38.94 43.06 -2.16
CA ARG A 580 -39.55 41.85 -1.57
C ARG A 580 -40.59 41.19 -2.49
N LYS A 581 -41.38 41.95 -3.25
CA LYS A 581 -42.36 41.39 -4.21
C LYS A 581 -41.66 40.71 -5.39
N ALA A 582 -40.62 41.32 -5.96
CA ALA A 582 -39.78 40.72 -6.99
C ALA A 582 -39.01 39.48 -6.47
N ALA A 583 -38.49 39.51 -5.24
CA ALA A 583 -37.87 38.36 -4.61
C ALA A 583 -38.87 37.22 -4.34
N ARG A 584 -40.10 37.52 -3.91
CA ARG A 584 -41.19 36.52 -3.78
C ARG A 584 -41.62 35.94 -5.13
N GLN A 585 -41.67 36.73 -6.21
CA GLN A 585 -41.94 36.22 -7.56
C GLN A 585 -40.80 35.37 -8.11
N ARG A 586 -39.53 35.78 -7.92
CA ARG A 586 -38.35 34.97 -8.29
C ARG A 586 -38.28 33.68 -7.47
N LYS A 587 -38.63 33.74 -6.18
CA LYS A 587 -38.79 32.55 -5.32
C LYS A 587 -39.92 31.65 -5.83
N ARG A 588 -41.14 32.15 -6.04
CA ARG A 588 -42.25 31.37 -6.62
C ARG A 588 -41.91 30.76 -8.00
N LYS A 589 -41.25 31.49 -8.91
CA LYS A 589 -40.78 30.94 -10.20
C LYS A 589 -39.70 29.85 -10.03
N ARG A 590 -38.84 29.97 -9.02
CA ARG A 590 -37.80 28.97 -8.70
C ARG A 590 -38.39 27.73 -8.03
N ASP A 591 -39.32 27.91 -7.11
CA ASP A 591 -40.01 26.84 -6.38
C ASP A 591 -41.00 26.09 -7.31
N ALA A 592 -41.64 26.78 -8.26
CA ALA A 592 -42.42 26.16 -9.34
C ALA A 592 -41.55 25.48 -10.43
N ALA A 593 -40.24 25.77 -10.47
CA ALA A 593 -39.29 25.14 -11.39
C ALA A 593 -38.51 23.97 -10.76
N SER A 594 -38.68 23.69 -9.46
CA SER A 594 -38.04 22.58 -8.75
C SER A 594 -38.93 21.34 -8.65
N HIS A 595 -40.25 21.46 -8.67
CA HIS A 595 -41.15 20.30 -8.66
C HIS A 595 -41.55 19.89 -10.09
N PRO A 596 -41.56 18.59 -10.44
CA PRO A 596 -42.11 18.12 -11.70
C PRO A 596 -43.61 18.42 -11.78
N THR A 597 -44.09 18.82 -12.95
CA THR A 597 -45.53 18.99 -13.22
C THR A 597 -46.25 17.64 -13.05
N GLU A 598 -47.54 17.65 -12.71
CA GLU A 598 -48.32 16.41 -12.55
C GLU A 598 -48.28 15.53 -13.82
N ALA A 599 -48.31 16.13 -15.00
CA ALA A 599 -48.10 15.42 -16.26
C ALA A 599 -46.73 14.71 -16.32
N ALA A 600 -45.64 15.37 -15.89
CA ALA A 600 -44.31 14.76 -15.84
C ALA A 600 -44.21 13.65 -14.79
N LYS A 601 -44.89 13.77 -13.64
CA LYS A 601 -44.99 12.70 -12.64
C LYS A 601 -45.73 11.48 -13.21
N LYS A 602 -46.88 11.67 -13.86
CA LYS A 602 -47.64 10.59 -14.50
C LYS A 602 -46.83 9.87 -15.59
N ILE A 603 -46.09 10.59 -16.42
CA ILE A 603 -45.21 9.99 -17.45
C ILE A 603 -44.11 9.13 -16.80
N ARG A 604 -43.46 9.61 -15.72
CA ARG A 604 -42.45 8.85 -14.98
C ARG A 604 -43.04 7.61 -14.30
N ALA A 605 -44.23 7.74 -13.70
CA ALA A 605 -44.95 6.63 -13.11
C ALA A 605 -45.32 5.56 -14.15
N GLY A 606 -45.83 5.97 -15.32
CA GLY A 606 -46.08 5.08 -16.44
C GLY A 606 -44.83 4.31 -16.87
N LYS A 607 -43.67 4.98 -16.94
CA LYS A 607 -42.38 4.34 -17.22
C LYS A 607 -41.93 3.30 -16.19
N ILE A 608 -42.30 3.44 -14.91
CA ILE A 608 -42.00 2.43 -13.86
C ILE A 608 -42.94 1.23 -13.98
N LEU A 609 -44.20 1.48 -14.33
CA LEU A 609 -45.22 0.43 -14.53
C LEU A 609 -44.93 -0.42 -15.77
N SER A 610 -44.47 0.21 -16.86
CA SER A 610 -44.12 -0.47 -18.12
C SER A 610 -42.69 -1.01 -18.16
N ALA A 611 -41.86 -0.76 -17.14
CA ALA A 611 -40.48 -1.22 -17.12
C ALA A 611 -40.40 -2.74 -16.90
N GLU A 612 -39.54 -3.39 -17.67
CA GLU A 612 -39.16 -4.78 -17.45
C GLU A 612 -38.25 -4.93 -16.23
N ALA A 613 -38.14 -6.16 -15.72
CA ALA A 613 -37.42 -6.46 -14.48
C ALA A 613 -36.49 -7.67 -14.70
N GLU A 614 -35.19 -7.42 -14.65
CA GLU A 614 -34.15 -8.45 -14.81
C GLU A 614 -33.62 -8.85 -13.44
N PRO A 615 -33.87 -10.10 -12.97
CA PRO A 615 -33.43 -10.54 -11.65
C PRO A 615 -31.96 -10.97 -11.65
N SER A 616 -31.26 -10.65 -10.57
CA SER A 616 -29.90 -11.12 -10.28
C SER A 616 -29.84 -11.84 -8.93
N THR A 617 -29.02 -12.90 -8.87
CA THR A 617 -28.77 -13.67 -7.64
C THR A 617 -27.78 -12.99 -6.69
N TRP A 618 -27.37 -11.74 -6.96
CA TRP A 618 -26.44 -11.01 -6.13
C TRP A 618 -27.11 -10.43 -4.88
N ASP A 619 -26.41 -10.48 -3.73
CA ASP A 619 -26.82 -9.80 -2.51
C ASP A 619 -25.97 -8.53 -2.29
N PRO A 620 -26.56 -7.31 -2.36
CA PRO A 620 -25.88 -6.05 -2.08
C PRO A 620 -25.28 -5.93 -0.68
N ALA A 621 -25.74 -6.69 0.31
CA ALA A 621 -25.16 -6.70 1.65
C ALA A 621 -23.78 -7.37 1.71
N THR A 622 -23.41 -8.18 0.70
CA THR A 622 -22.05 -8.73 0.55
C THR A 622 -21.02 -7.69 0.09
N ALA A 623 -21.44 -6.47 -0.26
CA ALA A 623 -20.58 -5.42 -0.78
C ALA A 623 -19.48 -5.00 0.22
N ALA A 624 -18.24 -5.01 -0.27
CA ALA A 624 -17.05 -4.69 0.52
C ALA A 624 -16.95 -3.18 0.81
N VAL A 625 -17.46 -2.72 1.96
CA VAL A 625 -17.46 -1.29 2.38
C VAL A 625 -16.40 -0.96 3.42
N THR A 626 -15.99 0.32 3.49
CA THR A 626 -15.09 0.81 4.56
C THR A 626 -15.78 0.80 5.91
N SER A 627 -15.00 0.77 7.00
CA SER A 627 -15.50 0.87 8.37
C SER A 627 -16.21 2.18 8.72
N THR A 628 -16.28 3.14 7.79
CA THR A 628 -17.06 4.38 7.94
C THR A 628 -18.38 4.35 7.18
N GLY A 629 -18.70 3.28 6.46
CA GLY A 629 -19.96 3.11 5.72
C GLY A 629 -20.17 4.05 4.52
N PHE A 630 -19.43 5.14 4.37
CA PHE A 630 -19.61 6.11 3.29
C PHE A 630 -18.97 5.73 1.95
N THR A 631 -17.92 4.91 1.93
CA THR A 631 -17.17 4.56 0.71
C THR A 631 -16.87 3.06 0.65
N ALA A 632 -16.71 2.50 -0.54
CA ALA A 632 -16.32 1.10 -0.71
C ALA A 632 -14.84 0.85 -0.41
N LEU A 633 -14.45 -0.41 -0.21
CA LEU A 633 -13.05 -0.81 -0.12
C LEU A 633 -12.38 -0.68 -1.49
N ARG A 634 -11.17 -0.12 -1.48
CA ARG A 634 -10.38 0.15 -2.68
C ARG A 634 -9.91 -1.16 -3.34
N ASP A 635 -10.27 -1.34 -4.60
CA ASP A 635 -9.68 -2.37 -5.47
C ASP A 635 -8.26 -2.00 -5.92
N ALA A 636 -7.53 -3.00 -6.43
CA ALA A 636 -6.17 -2.83 -6.96
C ALA A 636 -6.16 -2.34 -8.43
N GLY A 637 -7.32 -2.24 -9.08
CA GLY A 637 -7.46 -2.22 -10.54
C GLY A 637 -7.18 -3.57 -11.20
N GLU A 638 -7.83 -3.82 -12.34
CA GLU A 638 -7.49 -4.89 -13.28
C GLU A 638 -6.85 -4.29 -14.53
N THR A 639 -6.05 -5.07 -15.25
CA THR A 639 -5.39 -4.63 -16.51
C THR A 639 -6.00 -5.36 -17.69
N GLY A 640 -6.49 -4.60 -18.68
CA GLY A 640 -7.17 -5.15 -19.86
C GLY A 640 -8.65 -5.42 -19.64
N VAL A 641 -9.36 -5.70 -20.73
CA VAL A 641 -10.78 -6.10 -20.72
C VAL A 641 -10.85 -7.62 -20.90
N PRO A 642 -11.60 -8.36 -20.05
CA PRO A 642 -11.81 -9.80 -20.23
C PRO A 642 -12.38 -10.14 -21.61
N SER A 643 -11.92 -11.24 -22.21
CA SER A 643 -12.50 -11.78 -23.45
C SER A 643 -13.95 -12.22 -23.23
N LEU A 644 -14.77 -12.25 -24.29
CA LEU A 644 -16.15 -12.72 -24.22
C LEU A 644 -16.27 -14.15 -23.65
N SER A 645 -15.27 -15.02 -23.91
CA SER A 645 -15.20 -16.37 -23.34
C SER A 645 -15.09 -16.39 -21.80
N ALA A 646 -14.52 -15.35 -21.19
CA ALA A 646 -14.45 -15.19 -19.74
C ALA A 646 -15.78 -14.74 -19.10
N LEU A 647 -16.79 -14.41 -19.92
CA LEU A 647 -18.14 -14.04 -19.49
C LEU A 647 -19.11 -15.24 -19.50
N LYS A 648 -18.60 -16.47 -19.62
CA LYS A 648 -19.41 -17.69 -19.57
C LYS A 648 -20.21 -17.76 -18.25
N GLY A 649 -21.52 -17.87 -18.36
CA GLY A 649 -22.44 -17.85 -17.21
C GLY A 649 -22.88 -16.46 -16.74
N PHE A 650 -22.66 -15.42 -17.56
CA PHE A 650 -23.34 -14.13 -17.42
C PHE A 650 -24.65 -14.15 -18.23
N THR A 651 -25.68 -13.47 -17.72
CA THR A 651 -26.93 -13.21 -18.46
C THR A 651 -26.70 -12.07 -19.45
N TYR A 652 -27.09 -12.27 -20.70
CA TYR A 652 -27.13 -11.20 -21.69
C TYR A 652 -28.47 -10.46 -21.59
N VAL A 653 -28.43 -9.13 -21.45
CA VAL A 653 -29.61 -8.26 -21.42
C VAL A 653 -29.63 -7.47 -22.72
N ASP A 654 -30.55 -7.85 -23.62
CA ASP A 654 -30.71 -7.20 -24.92
C ASP A 654 -31.53 -5.92 -24.78
N TRP A 655 -30.84 -4.82 -24.53
CA TRP A 655 -31.46 -3.53 -24.23
C TRP A 655 -31.46 -2.58 -25.45
N ASP A 656 -32.62 -1.96 -25.70
CA ASP A 656 -32.86 -1.02 -26.80
C ASP A 656 -32.26 0.38 -26.56
N GLY A 657 -31.89 0.72 -25.32
CA GLY A 657 -31.41 2.04 -24.93
C GLY A 657 -32.51 3.10 -24.75
N VAL A 658 -33.79 2.72 -24.83
CA VAL A 658 -34.94 3.64 -24.83
C VAL A 658 -35.93 3.31 -23.72
N GLN A 659 -36.38 2.05 -23.63
CA GLN A 659 -37.28 1.60 -22.58
C GLN A 659 -36.52 1.41 -21.27
N PRO A 660 -37.10 1.78 -20.11
CA PRO A 660 -36.43 1.58 -18.84
C PRO A 660 -36.52 0.11 -18.40
N VAL A 661 -35.41 -0.42 -17.86
CA VAL A 661 -35.34 -1.78 -17.29
C VAL A 661 -34.75 -1.70 -15.90
N ALA A 662 -35.40 -2.35 -14.93
CA ALA A 662 -34.93 -2.45 -13.56
C ALA A 662 -34.08 -3.72 -13.40
N LEU A 663 -32.80 -3.58 -13.05
CA LEU A 663 -31.99 -4.73 -12.63
C LEU A 663 -32.19 -4.90 -11.13
N THR A 664 -32.73 -6.05 -10.72
CA THR A 664 -33.17 -6.31 -9.33
C THR A 664 -32.33 -7.39 -8.66
N ALA A 665 -32.30 -7.37 -7.32
CA ALA A 665 -31.51 -8.27 -6.50
C ALA A 665 -32.36 -8.91 -5.40
N GLY A 666 -32.17 -10.23 -5.21
CA GLY A 666 -32.83 -11.01 -4.17
C GLY A 666 -34.34 -11.18 -4.34
N GLU A 667 -34.95 -11.94 -3.44
CA GLU A 667 -36.39 -12.28 -3.48
C GLU A 667 -37.30 -11.06 -3.32
N GLU A 668 -36.85 -10.04 -2.58
CA GLU A 668 -37.61 -8.79 -2.38
C GLU A 668 -37.58 -7.84 -3.60
N GLN A 669 -36.92 -8.24 -4.69
CA GLN A 669 -36.75 -7.44 -5.92
C GLN A 669 -36.24 -6.02 -5.63
N VAL A 670 -35.17 -5.90 -4.86
CA VAL A 670 -34.52 -4.62 -4.58
C VAL A 670 -33.89 -4.11 -5.88
N VAL A 671 -34.26 -2.91 -6.32
CA VAL A 671 -33.64 -2.25 -7.48
C VAL A 671 -32.18 -1.94 -7.11
N VAL A 672 -31.25 -2.40 -7.94
CA VAL A 672 -29.81 -2.22 -7.70
C VAL A 672 -29.09 -1.53 -8.84
N CYS A 673 -29.60 -1.61 -10.06
CA CYS A 673 -29.17 -0.81 -11.21
C CYS A 673 -30.41 -0.50 -12.07
N VAL A 674 -30.36 0.59 -12.83
CA VAL A 674 -31.47 0.98 -13.71
C VAL A 674 -30.94 1.30 -15.09
N LEU A 675 -31.38 0.57 -16.11
CA LEU A 675 -31.21 0.97 -17.50
C LEU A 675 -32.25 2.07 -17.73
N ALA A 676 -31.85 3.35 -17.68
CA ALA A 676 -32.79 4.47 -17.53
C ALA A 676 -33.43 4.95 -18.84
N GLY A 677 -32.89 4.51 -19.97
CA GLY A 677 -33.30 4.91 -21.31
C GLY A 677 -32.53 6.14 -21.78
N ARG A 678 -33.18 6.93 -22.64
CA ARG A 678 -32.65 8.19 -23.19
C ARG A 678 -33.59 9.36 -22.94
N PRO A 679 -33.08 10.63 -22.93
CA PRO A 679 -33.91 11.82 -22.89
C PRO A 679 -35.08 11.79 -23.90
N PRO A 680 -36.28 12.25 -23.52
CA PRO A 680 -37.45 12.22 -24.39
C PRO A 680 -37.35 13.28 -25.50
N GLY A 681 -37.77 12.92 -26.71
CA GLY A 681 -37.82 13.77 -27.91
C GLY A 681 -37.16 13.11 -29.12
N SER A 682 -37.73 13.27 -30.32
CA SER A 682 -37.21 12.71 -31.57
C SER A 682 -35.86 13.31 -31.98
N ASP A 683 -35.63 14.57 -31.61
CA ASP A 683 -34.39 15.33 -31.79
C ASP A 683 -33.21 14.84 -30.95
N TRP A 684 -33.43 13.94 -29.97
CA TRP A 684 -32.34 13.48 -29.10
C TRP A 684 -31.24 12.74 -29.86
N GLU A 685 -31.59 12.00 -30.92
CA GLU A 685 -30.63 11.25 -31.73
C GLU A 685 -29.56 12.17 -32.36
N GLU A 686 -29.99 13.28 -32.94
CA GLU A 686 -29.10 14.30 -33.49
C GLU A 686 -28.31 15.01 -32.37
N GLN A 687 -28.99 15.38 -31.29
CA GLN A 687 -28.40 16.13 -30.16
C GLN A 687 -27.29 15.35 -29.42
N HIS A 688 -27.39 14.03 -29.27
CA HIS A 688 -26.32 13.24 -28.63
C HIS A 688 -25.13 13.00 -29.57
N GLN A 689 -25.36 12.92 -30.88
CA GLN A 689 -24.29 12.87 -31.88
C GLN A 689 -23.56 14.22 -31.98
N GLU A 690 -24.28 15.35 -31.91
CA GLU A 690 -23.69 16.69 -31.78
C GLU A 690 -22.85 16.81 -30.51
N LEU A 691 -23.38 16.38 -29.37
CA LEU A 691 -22.64 16.35 -28.10
C LEU A 691 -21.37 15.49 -28.18
N SER A 692 -21.41 14.39 -28.93
CA SER A 692 -20.24 13.53 -29.16
C SER A 692 -19.15 14.25 -29.98
N ARG A 693 -19.54 14.99 -31.03
CA ARG A 693 -18.62 15.85 -31.81
C ARG A 693 -18.02 16.96 -30.96
N GLU A 694 -18.83 17.61 -30.12
CA GLU A 694 -18.38 18.65 -29.20
C GLU A 694 -17.39 18.13 -28.16
N VAL A 695 -17.64 16.97 -27.56
CA VAL A 695 -16.70 16.31 -26.64
C VAL A 695 -15.37 15.99 -27.35
N ALA A 696 -15.41 15.47 -28.58
CA ALA A 696 -14.21 15.21 -29.37
C ALA A 696 -13.42 16.50 -29.69
N ALA A 697 -14.11 17.56 -30.13
CA ALA A 697 -13.49 18.85 -30.43
C ALA A 697 -12.91 19.55 -29.18
N SER A 698 -13.52 19.34 -28.01
CA SER A 698 -12.96 19.82 -26.73
C SER A 698 -11.70 19.08 -26.31
N ALA A 699 -11.52 17.80 -26.65
CA ALA A 699 -10.30 17.06 -26.32
C ALA A 699 -9.05 17.76 -26.89
N LEU A 700 -9.11 18.22 -28.14
CA LEU A 700 -8.04 18.98 -28.81
C LEU A 700 -7.74 20.34 -28.15
N LYS A 701 -8.73 20.91 -27.45
CA LYS A 701 -8.62 22.20 -26.76
C LYS A 701 -8.11 22.07 -25.33
N LEU A 702 -8.28 20.91 -24.70
CA LEU A 702 -7.92 20.62 -23.31
C LEU A 702 -6.47 20.14 -23.18
N THR A 703 -5.87 20.38 -22.01
CA THR A 703 -4.58 19.78 -21.61
C THR A 703 -4.80 18.73 -20.54
N PHE A 704 -4.29 17.52 -20.77
CA PHE A 704 -4.39 16.37 -19.87
C PHE A 704 -3.05 16.10 -19.19
N ARG A 705 -3.08 15.72 -17.92
CA ARG A 705 -1.92 15.15 -17.20
C ARG A 705 -1.78 13.67 -17.54
N HIS A 706 -0.62 13.08 -17.22
CA HIS A 706 -0.41 11.64 -17.35
C HIS A 706 -1.49 10.84 -16.60
N GLU A 707 -1.84 11.22 -15.37
CA GLU A 707 -2.86 10.52 -14.58
C GLU A 707 -4.30 10.79 -15.04
N GLU A 708 -4.48 11.64 -16.06
CA GLU A 708 -5.75 11.90 -16.75
C GLU A 708 -5.81 11.20 -18.12
N GLY A 709 -4.78 10.44 -18.52
CA GLY A 709 -4.74 9.66 -19.77
C GLY A 709 -4.39 8.18 -19.58
N ASP A 710 -3.53 7.87 -18.61
CA ASP A 710 -3.29 6.51 -18.10
C ASP A 710 -3.70 6.46 -16.63
N HIS A 711 -4.76 5.71 -16.34
CA HIS A 711 -5.37 5.64 -15.02
C HIS A 711 -6.08 4.30 -14.78
N ARG A 712 -6.43 4.02 -13.52
CA ARG A 712 -7.06 2.76 -13.07
C ARG A 712 -8.31 2.34 -13.86
N ARG A 713 -9.01 3.27 -14.51
CA ARG A 713 -10.19 2.96 -15.32
C ARG A 713 -9.85 2.47 -16.73
N GLY A 714 -8.62 2.60 -17.22
CA GLY A 714 -8.19 2.27 -18.58
C GLY A 714 -7.23 3.31 -19.16
N VAL A 715 -6.83 3.15 -20.42
CA VAL A 715 -5.98 4.13 -21.13
C VAL A 715 -6.88 4.94 -22.06
N PHE A 716 -7.35 6.08 -21.57
CA PHE A 716 -8.12 7.08 -22.33
C PHE A 716 -8.11 8.40 -21.57
N GLN A 717 -8.30 9.51 -22.29
CA GLN A 717 -8.34 10.85 -21.69
C GLN A 717 -9.63 11.02 -20.86
N ALA A 718 -9.51 11.44 -19.61
CA ALA A 718 -10.65 11.72 -18.74
C ALA A 718 -10.45 13.01 -17.94
N LYS A 719 -11.48 13.86 -17.88
CA LYS A 719 -11.43 15.09 -17.07
C LYS A 719 -12.68 15.23 -16.22
N SER A 720 -12.47 15.40 -14.92
CA SER A 720 -13.54 15.53 -13.93
C SER A 720 -13.77 17.00 -13.59
N HIS A 721 -15.02 17.41 -13.43
CA HIS A 721 -15.42 18.80 -13.21
C HIS A 721 -16.57 18.90 -12.20
N GLY A 722 -16.60 19.99 -11.42
CA GLY A 722 -17.54 20.19 -10.31
C GLY A 722 -16.95 19.93 -8.93
N ILE A 723 -17.82 19.74 -7.94
CA ILE A 723 -17.51 19.75 -6.51
C ILE A 723 -17.08 18.35 -6.04
N SER A 724 -15.91 18.26 -5.40
CA SER A 724 -15.37 17.00 -4.89
C SER A 724 -14.78 17.16 -3.48
N HIS A 725 -14.62 16.05 -2.77
CA HIS A 725 -13.97 15.98 -1.46
C HIS A 725 -13.20 14.66 -1.32
N GLY A 726 -12.13 14.65 -0.52
CA GLY A 726 -11.14 13.56 -0.46
C GLY A 726 -9.80 13.97 -1.08
N GLY A 727 -8.91 12.99 -1.33
CA GLY A 727 -7.62 13.23 -2.00
C GLY A 727 -6.64 14.16 -1.28
N GLY A 728 -6.85 14.43 0.02
CA GLY A 728 -6.07 15.40 0.79
C GLY A 728 -6.62 16.84 0.77
N GLN A 729 -7.75 17.10 0.11
CA GLN A 729 -8.46 18.38 0.25
C GLN A 729 -8.97 18.55 1.70
N THR A 730 -8.88 19.77 2.23
CA THR A 730 -9.28 20.11 3.61
C THR A 730 -10.75 20.52 3.77
N ALA A 731 -11.48 20.64 2.66
CA ALA A 731 -12.93 20.82 2.63
C ALA A 731 -13.48 20.50 1.23
N PRO A 732 -14.80 20.28 1.06
CA PRO A 732 -15.44 20.22 -0.25
C PRO A 732 -15.23 21.51 -1.04
N ARG A 733 -14.82 21.36 -2.30
CA ARG A 733 -14.61 22.47 -3.24
C ARG A 733 -14.66 21.97 -4.68
N SER A 734 -14.81 22.90 -5.61
CA SER A 734 -14.67 22.59 -7.04
C SER A 734 -13.26 22.14 -7.38
N LEU A 735 -13.17 21.18 -8.31
CA LEU A 735 -11.92 20.71 -8.85
C LEU A 735 -11.18 21.85 -9.56
N PHE A 736 -9.89 22.00 -9.26
CA PHE A 736 -9.09 23.10 -9.80
C PHE A 736 -8.59 22.77 -11.21
N HIS A 737 -8.77 23.72 -12.13
CA HIS A 737 -8.29 23.67 -13.49
C HIS A 737 -7.45 24.92 -13.80
N GLY A 738 -6.53 24.82 -14.77
CA GLY A 738 -5.96 26.03 -15.36
C GLY A 738 -6.99 26.75 -16.23
N LYS A 739 -6.92 28.08 -16.34
CA LYS A 739 -7.90 28.95 -17.02
C LYS A 739 -8.41 28.42 -18.37
N ARG A 740 -7.53 27.85 -19.20
CA ARG A 740 -7.87 27.24 -20.51
C ARG A 740 -8.81 26.03 -20.35
N ASN A 741 -8.46 25.09 -19.46
CA ASN A 741 -9.28 23.91 -19.19
C ASN A 741 -10.60 24.28 -18.52
N GLU A 742 -10.57 25.22 -17.59
CA GLU A 742 -11.77 25.72 -16.90
C GLU A 742 -12.77 26.29 -17.91
N LYS A 743 -12.34 27.21 -18.77
CA LYS A 743 -13.16 27.84 -19.82
C LYS A 743 -13.81 26.82 -20.76
N GLU A 744 -13.08 25.77 -21.17
CA GLU A 744 -13.60 24.77 -22.11
C GLU A 744 -14.55 23.76 -21.45
N LEU A 745 -14.30 23.37 -20.19
CA LEU A 745 -15.24 22.56 -19.41
C LEU A 745 -16.53 23.34 -19.11
N ASP A 746 -16.41 24.61 -18.74
CA ASP A 746 -17.53 25.54 -18.55
C ASP A 746 -18.39 25.67 -19.82
N ARG A 747 -17.77 25.64 -21.00
CA ARG A 747 -18.46 25.64 -22.29
C ARG A 747 -19.23 24.35 -22.49
N LEU A 748 -18.59 23.19 -22.29
CA LEU A 748 -19.21 21.87 -22.44
C LEU A 748 -20.45 21.70 -21.53
N ILE A 749 -20.37 22.08 -20.25
CA ILE A 749 -21.52 21.94 -19.32
C ILE A 749 -22.68 22.89 -19.64
N ARG A 750 -22.45 23.95 -20.43
CA ARG A 750 -23.50 24.89 -20.87
C ARG A 750 -24.23 24.42 -22.12
N LEU A 751 -23.71 23.44 -22.87
CA LEU A 751 -24.33 22.92 -24.09
C LEU A 751 -25.76 22.39 -23.81
N PRO A 752 -26.75 22.66 -24.67
CA PRO A 752 -28.13 22.19 -24.48
C PRO A 752 -28.25 20.68 -24.29
N ALA A 753 -27.59 19.89 -25.15
CA ALA A 753 -27.57 18.44 -25.07
C ALA A 753 -26.95 17.91 -23.77
N MET A 754 -25.84 18.50 -23.32
CA MET A 754 -25.17 18.15 -22.05
C MET A 754 -26.11 18.39 -20.85
N ARG A 755 -26.75 19.56 -20.80
CA ARG A 755 -27.72 19.91 -19.75
C ARG A 755 -28.95 19.00 -19.78
N ARG A 756 -29.44 18.65 -20.98
CA ARG A 756 -30.57 17.72 -21.18
C ARG A 756 -30.23 16.32 -20.65
N ASN A 757 -29.06 15.79 -20.97
CA ASN A 757 -28.59 14.52 -20.44
C ASN A 757 -28.46 14.54 -18.91
N ALA A 758 -27.79 15.55 -18.36
CA ALA A 758 -27.54 15.66 -16.93
C ALA A 758 -28.85 15.74 -16.10
N HIS A 759 -29.81 16.54 -16.57
CA HIS A 759 -31.12 16.67 -15.95
C HIS A 759 -31.99 15.42 -16.11
N PHE A 760 -31.93 14.74 -17.26
CA PHE A 760 -32.63 13.47 -17.49
C PHE A 760 -32.15 12.39 -16.53
N ALA A 761 -30.83 12.20 -16.41
CA ALA A 761 -30.24 11.23 -15.50
C ALA A 761 -30.66 11.49 -14.03
N SER A 762 -30.69 12.75 -13.60
CA SER A 762 -31.11 13.11 -12.24
C SER A 762 -32.61 12.87 -12.02
N ALA A 763 -33.44 13.14 -13.03
CA ALA A 763 -34.87 12.84 -13.01
C ALA A 763 -35.15 11.33 -12.99
N ALA A 764 -34.32 10.52 -13.65
CA ALA A 764 -34.40 9.06 -13.56
C ALA A 764 -34.05 8.58 -12.15
N PHE A 765 -32.96 9.07 -11.55
CA PHE A 765 -32.57 8.70 -10.18
C PHE A 765 -33.66 9.08 -9.15
N ASP A 766 -34.22 10.28 -9.25
CA ASP A 766 -35.39 10.75 -8.46
C ASP A 766 -36.63 9.85 -8.59
N SER A 767 -36.86 9.28 -9.78
CA SER A 767 -38.04 8.45 -10.05
C SER A 767 -37.86 7.00 -9.59
N TRP A 768 -36.65 6.47 -9.70
CA TRP A 768 -36.32 5.07 -9.44
C TRP A 768 -35.83 4.80 -8.02
N GLU A 769 -35.21 5.78 -7.38
CA GLU A 769 -34.68 5.69 -6.01
C GLU A 769 -34.98 6.97 -5.21
N PRO A 770 -36.27 7.29 -4.99
CA PRO A 770 -36.68 8.56 -4.40
C PRO A 770 -36.09 8.81 -3.01
N ASP A 771 -35.97 7.78 -2.17
CA ASP A 771 -35.48 7.93 -0.79
C ASP A 771 -33.95 8.19 -0.78
N ALA A 772 -33.19 7.49 -1.62
CA ALA A 772 -31.76 7.78 -1.82
C ALA A 772 -31.52 9.14 -2.51
N HIS A 773 -32.39 9.55 -3.43
CA HIS A 773 -32.34 10.87 -4.07
C HIS A 773 -32.64 12.00 -3.07
N ALA A 774 -33.65 11.84 -2.21
CA ALA A 774 -33.97 12.77 -1.12
C ALA A 774 -32.81 12.89 -0.11
N TYR A 775 -32.12 11.77 0.18
CA TYR A 775 -30.92 11.79 1.00
C TYR A 775 -29.78 12.63 0.37
N TYR A 776 -29.58 12.54 -0.95
CA TYR A 776 -28.65 13.45 -1.64
C TYR A 776 -29.13 14.91 -1.57
N GLU A 777 -30.43 15.19 -1.72
CA GLU A 777 -30.95 16.58 -1.67
C GLU A 777 -30.69 17.24 -0.32
N ASP A 778 -30.97 16.54 0.78
CA ASP A 778 -30.66 17.04 2.13
C ASP A 778 -29.17 17.31 2.31
N VAL A 779 -28.31 16.39 1.88
CA VAL A 779 -26.85 16.54 1.98
C VAL A 779 -26.35 17.74 1.16
N MET A 780 -26.86 17.93 -0.06
CA MET A 780 -26.52 19.11 -0.89
C MET A 780 -27.06 20.40 -0.27
N LYS A 781 -28.27 20.39 0.29
CA LYS A 781 -28.88 21.53 1.00
C LYS A 781 -28.05 21.93 2.21
N ARG A 782 -27.60 20.98 3.04
CA ARG A 782 -26.69 21.22 4.17
C ARG A 782 -25.32 21.74 3.71
N LEU A 783 -24.74 21.16 2.66
CA LEU A 783 -23.47 21.60 2.08
C LEU A 783 -23.52 23.06 1.58
N PHE A 784 -24.57 23.44 0.85
CA PHE A 784 -24.75 24.80 0.33
C PHE A 784 -25.18 25.81 1.41
N ALA A 785 -25.78 25.35 2.52
CA ALA A 785 -26.00 26.20 3.69
C ALA A 785 -24.67 26.52 4.41
N TRP A 786 -23.80 25.52 4.56
CA TRP A 786 -22.47 25.69 5.16
C TRP A 786 -21.54 26.57 4.31
N LYS A 787 -21.50 26.38 2.98
CA LYS A 787 -20.72 27.22 2.07
C LYS A 787 -21.54 27.65 0.84
N PRO A 788 -22.21 28.82 0.90
CA PRO A 788 -23.07 29.30 -0.18
C PRO A 788 -22.39 29.46 -1.55
N SER A 789 -21.07 29.70 -1.62
CA SER A 789 -20.36 29.82 -2.91
C SER A 789 -20.49 28.56 -3.76
N LEU A 790 -20.41 27.38 -3.13
CA LEU A 790 -20.48 26.08 -3.82
C LEU A 790 -21.78 25.90 -4.59
N LYS A 791 -22.86 26.60 -4.20
CA LYS A 791 -24.14 26.57 -4.92
C LYS A 791 -24.04 27.18 -6.32
N HIS A 792 -23.17 28.17 -6.49
CA HIS A 792 -22.88 28.82 -7.78
C HIS A 792 -21.89 28.01 -8.62
N GLU A 793 -21.12 27.12 -7.97
CA GLU A 793 -20.14 26.23 -8.59
C GLU A 793 -20.73 24.86 -9.02
N ARG A 794 -22.08 24.71 -9.03
CA ARG A 794 -22.75 23.48 -9.49
C ARG A 794 -22.73 23.40 -11.01
N ASN A 795 -22.28 22.25 -11.56
CA ASN A 795 -22.32 21.97 -13.00
C ASN A 795 -23.71 22.18 -13.62
N PHE A 796 -24.76 21.72 -12.95
CA PHE A 796 -26.14 21.81 -13.45
C PHE A 796 -27.14 22.18 -12.35
N ALA A 797 -28.11 23.03 -12.71
CA ALA A 797 -29.15 23.51 -11.78
C ALA A 797 -30.11 22.40 -11.30
N ARG A 798 -30.39 21.39 -12.15
CA ARG A 798 -31.28 20.25 -11.86
C ARG A 798 -30.56 18.89 -11.93
N SER A 799 -29.25 18.85 -11.66
CA SER A 799 -28.55 17.59 -11.38
C SER A 799 -28.25 17.49 -9.89
N ILE A 800 -28.59 16.37 -9.28
CA ILE A 800 -28.38 16.11 -7.84
C ILE A 800 -26.91 15.81 -7.51
N TRP A 801 -26.13 15.38 -8.49
CA TRP A 801 -24.73 15.01 -8.30
C TRP A 801 -23.82 16.24 -8.17
N ALA A 802 -22.80 16.11 -7.33
CA ALA A 802 -21.83 17.18 -7.07
C ALA A 802 -20.78 17.32 -8.19
N CYS A 803 -20.43 16.21 -8.84
CA CYS A 803 -19.30 16.10 -9.76
C CYS A 803 -19.70 15.31 -11.02
N MET A 804 -18.93 15.49 -12.09
CA MET A 804 -19.01 14.68 -13.30
C MET A 804 -17.63 14.36 -13.85
N THR A 805 -17.49 13.27 -14.63
CA THR A 805 -16.34 13.05 -15.51
C THR A 805 -16.82 13.01 -16.95
N VAL A 806 -16.13 13.73 -17.84
CA VAL A 806 -16.18 13.47 -19.28
C VAL A 806 -15.03 12.53 -19.60
N ASN A 807 -15.35 11.34 -20.07
CA ASN A 807 -14.40 10.36 -20.60
C ASN A 807 -14.33 10.58 -22.12
N PHE A 808 -13.19 11.06 -22.58
CA PHE A 808 -12.89 11.38 -23.96
C PHE A 808 -12.42 10.12 -24.70
N GLY A 809 -12.56 10.16 -26.03
CA GLY A 809 -12.27 9.07 -26.93
C GLY A 809 -10.89 9.20 -27.60
N PRO A 810 -10.73 8.74 -28.86
CA PRO A 810 -11.79 8.24 -29.74
C PRO A 810 -12.42 6.92 -29.26
N ARG A 811 -11.67 6.07 -28.53
CA ARG A 811 -12.14 4.77 -28.04
C ARG A 811 -12.02 4.70 -26.51
N THR A 812 -13.02 5.21 -25.77
CA THR A 812 -13.09 5.06 -24.30
C THR A 812 -13.30 3.60 -23.92
N LEU A 813 -12.21 2.87 -23.67
CA LEU A 813 -12.22 1.48 -23.18
C LEU A 813 -11.92 1.45 -21.68
N ALA A 814 -12.97 1.27 -20.90
CA ALA A 814 -12.90 1.06 -19.47
C ALA A 814 -12.55 -0.40 -19.15
N VAL A 815 -11.51 -0.63 -18.33
CA VAL A 815 -11.15 -1.93 -17.76
C VAL A 815 -11.97 -2.20 -16.47
N PRO A 816 -12.07 -3.43 -15.95
CA PRO A 816 -12.85 -3.74 -14.75
C PRO A 816 -12.41 -2.92 -13.53
N HIS A 817 -13.33 -2.09 -13.01
CA HIS A 817 -13.07 -1.24 -11.86
C HIS A 817 -14.34 -0.92 -11.06
N ARG A 818 -14.19 -0.45 -9.82
CA ARG A 818 -15.25 0.21 -9.04
C ARG A 818 -14.86 1.63 -8.71
N ASP A 819 -15.76 2.60 -8.74
CA ASP A 819 -15.50 3.96 -8.26
C ASP A 819 -15.63 4.06 -6.74
N PHE A 820 -14.76 3.32 -6.04
CA PHE A 820 -14.81 3.08 -4.59
C PHE A 820 -14.90 4.34 -3.71
N ALA A 821 -14.50 5.51 -4.23
CA ALA A 821 -14.55 6.81 -3.54
C ALA A 821 -15.93 7.48 -3.58
N ASN A 822 -16.86 7.00 -4.41
CA ASN A 822 -18.26 7.42 -4.43
C ASN A 822 -19.01 6.88 -3.20
N ILE A 823 -20.18 7.46 -2.93
CA ILE A 823 -21.05 6.97 -1.84
C ILE A 823 -21.47 5.51 -2.10
N CYS A 824 -21.23 4.61 -1.15
CA CYS A 824 -21.19 3.17 -1.46
C CYS A 824 -22.53 2.56 -1.92
N PHE A 825 -23.65 3.16 -1.52
CA PHE A 825 -25.02 2.74 -1.87
C PHE A 825 -25.71 3.68 -2.87
N GLY A 826 -25.04 4.75 -3.31
CA GLY A 826 -25.67 5.77 -4.13
C GLY A 826 -25.44 5.56 -5.62
N MET A 827 -26.47 5.89 -6.41
CA MET A 827 -26.41 5.76 -7.86
C MET A 827 -25.49 6.80 -8.48
N CYS A 828 -24.82 6.39 -9.55
CA CYS A 828 -24.03 7.22 -10.46
C CYS A 828 -24.55 7.00 -11.87
N SER A 829 -24.77 8.06 -12.63
CA SER A 829 -25.21 7.94 -14.02
C SER A 829 -24.02 7.73 -14.95
N VAL A 830 -24.13 6.82 -15.91
CA VAL A 830 -23.22 6.69 -17.06
C VAL A 830 -24.04 6.84 -18.33
N THR A 831 -23.68 7.78 -19.19
CA THR A 831 -24.26 7.95 -20.53
C THR A 831 -23.23 7.54 -21.57
N ALA A 832 -23.56 6.60 -22.44
CA ALA A 832 -22.74 6.25 -23.59
C ALA A 832 -22.92 7.29 -24.72
N LEU A 833 -21.83 7.65 -25.40
CA LEU A 833 -21.81 8.60 -26.52
C LEU A 833 -20.86 8.09 -27.62
N GLY A 834 -20.92 8.69 -28.81
CA GLY A 834 -20.12 8.30 -29.97
C GLY A 834 -20.92 7.56 -31.04
N ARG A 835 -20.21 7.00 -32.02
CA ARG A 835 -20.77 6.22 -33.13
C ARG A 835 -20.12 4.84 -33.14
N PHE A 836 -20.85 3.85 -32.64
CA PHE A 836 -20.47 2.43 -32.58
C PHE A 836 -21.72 1.54 -32.67
N SER A 837 -21.57 0.31 -33.15
CA SER A 837 -22.62 -0.71 -33.20
C SER A 837 -22.78 -1.40 -31.84
N PRO A 838 -23.87 -1.17 -31.09
CA PRO A 838 -24.07 -1.79 -29.77
C PRO A 838 -24.25 -3.31 -29.85
N ASP A 839 -24.57 -3.85 -31.04
CA ASP A 839 -24.70 -5.28 -31.29
C ASP A 839 -23.34 -5.98 -31.41
N ARG A 840 -22.29 -5.24 -31.79
CA ARG A 840 -20.93 -5.76 -31.98
C ARG A 840 -19.98 -5.43 -30.84
N GLY A 841 -20.25 -4.37 -30.07
CA GLY A 841 -19.33 -3.90 -29.04
C GLY A 841 -19.87 -2.76 -28.17
N GLY A 842 -19.04 -2.31 -27.23
CA GLY A 842 -19.37 -1.19 -26.33
C GLY A 842 -20.40 -1.50 -25.22
N HIS A 843 -20.88 -2.76 -25.12
CA HIS A 843 -21.69 -3.31 -24.02
C HIS A 843 -21.13 -2.90 -22.66
N ILE A 844 -21.99 -2.71 -21.66
CA ILE A 844 -21.56 -2.55 -20.27
C ILE A 844 -21.69 -3.88 -19.53
N VAL A 845 -20.62 -4.30 -18.84
CA VAL A 845 -20.60 -5.53 -18.04
C VAL A 845 -20.69 -5.16 -16.56
N LEU A 846 -21.59 -5.80 -15.84
CA LEU A 846 -21.82 -5.63 -14.39
C LEU A 846 -21.46 -6.95 -13.70
N ARG A 847 -20.26 -7.02 -13.12
CA ARG A 847 -19.64 -8.30 -12.71
C ARG A 847 -20.38 -8.99 -11.56
N GLU A 848 -20.70 -8.25 -10.50
CA GLU A 848 -21.37 -8.77 -9.32
C GLU A 848 -22.79 -9.27 -9.65
N LEU A 849 -23.50 -8.57 -10.55
CA LEU A 849 -24.81 -8.97 -11.05
C LEU A 849 -24.75 -10.14 -12.05
N LYS A 850 -23.55 -10.47 -12.56
CA LYS A 850 -23.31 -11.38 -13.70
C LYS A 850 -24.10 -11.02 -14.96
N MET A 851 -24.13 -9.74 -15.33
CA MET A 851 -24.88 -9.26 -16.50
C MET A 851 -23.97 -8.60 -17.55
N VAL A 852 -24.24 -8.90 -18.82
CA VAL A 852 -23.69 -8.20 -20.00
C VAL A 852 -24.84 -7.48 -20.67
N VAL A 853 -24.82 -6.15 -20.64
CA VAL A 853 -25.94 -5.32 -21.11
C VAL A 853 -25.55 -4.64 -22.42
N ARG A 854 -26.36 -4.84 -23.46
CA ARG A 854 -26.27 -4.06 -24.72
C ARG A 854 -26.44 -2.58 -24.39
N PHE A 855 -25.50 -1.72 -24.80
CA PHE A 855 -25.51 -0.32 -24.34
C PHE A 855 -25.38 0.69 -25.49
N PRO A 856 -26.50 1.06 -26.14
CA PRO A 856 -26.52 2.00 -27.26
C PRO A 856 -26.03 3.40 -26.91
N ALA A 857 -25.42 4.08 -27.88
CA ALA A 857 -25.08 5.50 -27.78
C ALA A 857 -26.34 6.36 -27.52
N GLY A 858 -26.17 7.46 -26.76
CA GLY A 858 -27.26 8.35 -26.37
C GLY A 858 -28.13 7.84 -25.21
N SER A 859 -27.92 6.61 -24.72
CA SER A 859 -28.63 6.02 -23.58
C SER A 859 -27.87 6.17 -22.26
N THR A 860 -28.58 6.09 -21.13
CA THR A 860 -28.06 6.28 -19.78
C THR A 860 -28.40 5.10 -18.87
N ILE A 861 -27.42 4.63 -18.09
CA ILE A 861 -27.60 3.65 -17.00
C ILE A 861 -27.29 4.31 -15.65
N LEU A 862 -28.00 3.91 -14.60
CA LEU A 862 -27.71 4.23 -13.19
C LEU A 862 -27.12 3.00 -12.52
N ILE A 863 -25.94 3.13 -11.93
CA ILE A 863 -25.24 2.03 -11.24
C ILE A 863 -24.67 2.47 -9.88
N PRO A 864 -24.59 1.58 -8.87
CA PRO A 864 -23.91 1.81 -7.61
C PRO A 864 -22.40 1.58 -7.82
N SER A 865 -21.80 2.47 -8.60
CA SER A 865 -20.45 2.37 -9.17
C SER A 865 -19.34 2.07 -8.16
N ALA A 866 -19.55 2.41 -6.88
CA ALA A 866 -18.62 2.14 -5.80
C ALA A 866 -18.52 0.66 -5.41
N ILE A 867 -19.60 -0.11 -5.56
CA ILE A 867 -19.69 -1.51 -5.08
C ILE A 867 -19.86 -2.52 -6.21
N VAL A 868 -20.41 -2.12 -7.37
CA VAL A 868 -20.47 -2.96 -8.58
C VAL A 868 -19.28 -2.65 -9.49
N THR A 869 -18.49 -3.69 -9.76
CA THR A 869 -17.39 -3.71 -10.71
C THR A 869 -17.97 -3.66 -12.12
N HIS A 870 -17.62 -2.61 -12.85
CA HIS A 870 -18.16 -2.34 -14.17
C HIS A 870 -17.05 -1.95 -15.16
N TYR A 871 -17.32 -2.22 -16.43
CA TYR A 871 -16.44 -1.97 -17.57
C TYR A 871 -17.24 -2.08 -18.86
N ASN A 872 -16.61 -1.78 -20.01
CA ASN A 872 -17.22 -2.00 -21.31
C ASN A 872 -16.41 -2.96 -22.18
N THR A 873 -17.08 -3.61 -23.12
CA THR A 873 -16.41 -4.35 -24.20
C THR A 873 -15.77 -3.40 -25.20
N SER A 874 -14.82 -3.91 -25.98
CA SER A 874 -14.25 -3.20 -27.12
C SER A 874 -15.33 -2.81 -28.14
N ILE A 875 -15.02 -1.78 -28.93
CA ILE A 875 -15.75 -1.38 -30.14
C ILE A 875 -14.83 -1.58 -31.36
N GLY A 876 -15.38 -1.51 -32.56
CA GLY A 876 -14.63 -1.58 -33.81
C GLY A 876 -13.53 -0.51 -33.91
N GLU A 877 -12.61 -0.69 -34.85
CA GLU A 877 -11.42 0.17 -34.94
C GLU A 877 -11.71 1.57 -35.46
N HIS A 878 -12.62 1.67 -36.44
CA HIS A 878 -13.12 2.94 -36.99
C HIS A 878 -14.30 3.53 -36.18
N GLU A 879 -14.73 2.86 -35.11
CA GLU A 879 -15.84 3.31 -34.27
C GLU A 879 -15.35 4.30 -33.21
N THR A 880 -16.26 5.15 -32.72
CA THR A 880 -15.96 6.10 -31.64
C THR A 880 -16.87 5.87 -30.45
N ARG A 881 -16.31 5.96 -29.24
CA ARG A 881 -17.05 5.88 -27.99
C ARG A 881 -16.48 6.85 -26.98
N TYR A 882 -17.38 7.61 -26.38
CA TYR A 882 -17.16 8.56 -25.27
C TYR A 882 -18.11 8.19 -24.13
N SER A 883 -17.94 8.77 -22.94
CA SER A 883 -19.01 8.73 -21.95
C SER A 883 -19.03 9.92 -21.01
N ILE A 884 -20.22 10.26 -20.53
CA ILE A 884 -20.44 11.25 -19.49
C ILE A 884 -20.87 10.51 -18.23
N THR A 885 -20.21 10.77 -17.10
CA THR A 885 -20.60 10.20 -15.81
C THR A 885 -20.93 11.29 -14.81
N GLN A 886 -21.94 11.08 -13.95
CA GLN A 886 -22.26 11.97 -12.83
C GLN A 886 -22.28 11.18 -11.53
N TYR A 887 -21.66 11.74 -10.50
CA TYR A 887 -21.45 11.06 -9.22
C TYR A 887 -21.20 12.06 -8.08
N THR A 888 -21.26 11.56 -6.85
CA THR A 888 -20.92 12.32 -5.65
C THR A 888 -19.97 11.49 -4.78
N ALA A 889 -18.83 12.07 -4.43
CA ALA A 889 -17.83 11.42 -3.57
C ALA A 889 -18.42 11.15 -2.16
N GLY A 890 -18.23 9.94 -1.63
CA GLY A 890 -18.70 9.55 -0.29
C GLY A 890 -18.12 10.43 0.83
N ALA A 891 -16.96 11.04 0.60
CA ALA A 891 -16.36 12.01 1.51
C ALA A 891 -17.16 13.34 1.63
N ILE A 892 -18.02 13.69 0.67
CA ILE A 892 -18.95 14.84 0.81
C ILE A 892 -20.04 14.49 1.83
N PHE A 893 -20.66 13.32 1.68
CA PHE A 893 -21.66 12.81 2.62
C PHE A 893 -21.08 12.73 4.04
N ARG A 894 -19.90 12.12 4.21
CA ARG A 894 -19.27 12.04 5.54
C ARG A 894 -19.03 13.42 6.15
N PHE A 895 -18.47 14.36 5.38
CA PHE A 895 -18.24 15.72 5.85
C PHE A 895 -19.53 16.41 6.32
N VAL A 896 -20.64 16.25 5.56
CA VAL A 896 -21.93 16.86 5.88
C VAL A 896 -22.63 16.19 7.07
N GLU A 897 -22.55 14.87 7.20
CA GLU A 897 -23.02 14.17 8.42
C GLU A 897 -22.16 14.48 9.64
N HIS A 898 -20.90 14.84 9.42
CA HIS A 898 -19.97 15.31 10.44
C HIS A 898 -20.13 16.82 10.72
N GLY A 899 -21.34 17.37 10.51
CA GLY A 899 -21.65 18.78 10.80
C GLY A 899 -20.93 19.79 9.90
N CYS A 900 -20.56 19.38 8.67
CA CYS A 900 -19.70 20.12 7.76
C CYS A 900 -18.29 20.38 8.35
N GLN A 901 -17.72 19.36 8.98
CA GLN A 901 -16.38 19.36 9.55
C GLN A 901 -15.55 18.18 8.99
N LEU A 902 -14.22 18.32 9.01
CA LEU A 902 -13.33 17.18 8.79
C LEU A 902 -13.45 16.20 9.97
N ASP A 903 -13.27 14.89 9.72
CA ASP A 903 -13.23 13.85 10.75
C ASP A 903 -12.42 14.27 12.01
N ALA A 904 -11.26 14.91 11.81
CA ALA A 904 -10.39 15.35 12.90
C ALA A 904 -10.96 16.47 13.79
N GLU A 905 -11.84 17.31 13.26
CA GLU A 905 -12.54 18.37 14.00
C GLU A 905 -13.89 17.86 14.54
N TYR A 906 -14.61 17.02 13.79
CA TYR A 906 -15.84 16.38 14.27
C TYR A 906 -15.59 15.48 15.48
N TYR A 907 -14.52 14.68 15.47
CA TYR A 907 -14.12 13.85 16.60
C TYR A 907 -13.37 14.61 17.71
N LYS A 908 -13.18 15.93 17.57
CA LYS A 908 -12.49 16.78 18.56
C LYS A 908 -13.46 17.13 19.68
N GLY A 909 -13.01 17.09 20.93
CA GLY A 909 -13.88 17.26 22.11
C GLY A 909 -14.83 16.08 22.38
N MET A 910 -15.24 15.34 21.34
CA MET A 910 -16.03 14.11 21.50
C MET A 910 -15.34 13.11 22.43
N SER A 911 -16.10 12.63 23.40
CA SER A 911 -15.69 11.51 24.23
C SER A 911 -15.60 10.20 23.48
N ARG A 912 -14.89 9.20 24.02
CA ARG A 912 -15.04 7.80 23.53
C ARG A 912 -16.42 7.16 23.81
N LYS A 913 -17.45 7.86 24.32
CA LYS A 913 -18.86 7.41 24.20
C LYS A 913 -19.48 7.99 22.92
N GLU A 914 -19.35 9.29 22.70
CA GLU A 914 -19.78 9.97 21.47
C GLU A 914 -19.02 9.44 20.25
N LEU A 915 -17.69 9.29 20.28
CA LEU A 915 -16.90 8.64 19.24
C LEU A 915 -17.35 7.20 18.98
N ARG A 916 -17.82 6.46 20.00
CA ARG A 916 -18.36 5.11 19.77
C ARG A 916 -19.73 5.17 19.10
N ALA A 917 -20.60 6.06 19.53
CA ALA A 917 -21.90 6.29 18.88
C ALA A 917 -21.70 6.77 17.43
N ALA A 918 -20.79 7.72 17.19
CA ALA A 918 -20.42 8.22 15.88
C ALA A 918 -19.76 7.15 15.01
N HIS A 919 -18.82 6.35 15.53
CA HIS A 919 -18.25 5.22 14.78
C HIS A 919 -19.30 4.14 14.47
N LEU A 920 -20.25 3.87 15.37
CA LEU A 920 -21.35 2.93 15.12
C LEU A 920 -22.34 3.49 14.09
N ALA A 921 -22.70 4.77 14.18
CA ALA A 921 -23.55 5.45 13.20
C ALA A 921 -22.89 5.48 11.81
N ASN A 922 -21.60 5.79 11.72
CA ASN A 922 -20.82 5.69 10.50
C ASN A 922 -20.79 4.24 9.97
N ALA A 923 -20.53 3.24 10.82
CA ALA A 923 -20.53 1.84 10.39
C ALA A 923 -21.90 1.40 9.83
N ALA A 924 -22.98 1.82 10.48
CA ALA A 924 -24.36 1.57 10.05
C ALA A 924 -24.79 2.39 8.81
N GLN A 925 -23.98 3.36 8.36
CA GLN A 925 -24.33 4.23 7.22
C GLN A 925 -24.50 3.44 5.92
N ALA A 926 -23.73 2.37 5.71
CA ALA A 926 -23.91 1.50 4.55
C ALA A 926 -25.23 0.73 4.62
N ASP A 927 -25.67 0.33 5.81
CA ASP A 927 -26.89 -0.44 6.04
C ASP A 927 -28.12 0.46 5.90
N LYS A 928 -28.08 1.65 6.51
CA LYS A 928 -29.04 2.75 6.26
C LYS A 928 -29.15 3.05 4.77
N GLY A 929 -28.01 3.08 4.07
CA GLY A 929 -27.91 3.24 2.63
C GLY A 929 -28.70 2.20 1.84
N ARG A 930 -28.46 0.91 2.10
CA ARG A 930 -29.18 -0.19 1.44
C ARG A 930 -30.67 -0.20 1.78
N GLY A 931 -31.05 0.24 2.98
CA GLY A 931 -32.46 0.40 3.39
C GLY A 931 -33.22 1.52 2.66
N MET A 932 -32.53 2.39 1.92
CA MET A 932 -33.15 3.42 1.05
C MET A 932 -33.26 2.98 -0.42
N LEU A 933 -32.84 1.75 -0.77
CA LEU A 933 -33.02 1.20 -2.12
C LEU A 933 -34.44 0.68 -2.29
N SER A 934 -35.02 0.95 -3.46
CA SER A 934 -36.42 0.74 -3.73
C SER A 934 -36.72 -0.72 -4.04
N LYS A 935 -37.74 -1.29 -3.41
CA LYS A 935 -38.30 -2.60 -3.79
C LYS A 935 -39.23 -2.40 -4.98
N LEU A 936 -38.98 -3.08 -6.10
CA LEU A 936 -39.73 -2.86 -7.34
C LEU A 936 -41.26 -3.00 -7.20
N PRO A 937 -41.81 -3.99 -6.44
CA PRO A 937 -43.26 -4.07 -6.20
C PRO A 937 -43.83 -2.83 -5.50
N VAL A 938 -43.14 -2.32 -4.48
CA VAL A 938 -43.54 -1.11 -3.74
C VAL A 938 -43.44 0.13 -4.63
N LEU A 939 -42.40 0.23 -5.45
CA LEU A 939 -42.22 1.32 -6.40
C LEU A 939 -43.32 1.33 -7.47
N ARG A 940 -43.69 0.17 -8.01
CA ARG A 940 -44.83 0.00 -8.94
C ARG A 940 -46.17 0.35 -8.27
N GLN A 941 -46.40 -0.03 -7.01
CA GLN A 941 -47.60 0.35 -6.27
C GLN A 941 -47.71 1.89 -6.11
N LYS A 942 -46.61 2.55 -5.69
CA LYS A 942 -46.54 4.03 -5.62
C LYS A 942 -46.79 4.67 -6.99
N ALA A 943 -46.22 4.11 -8.06
CA ALA A 943 -46.44 4.58 -9.43
C ALA A 943 -47.90 4.42 -9.90
N ALA A 944 -48.56 3.30 -9.56
CA ALA A 944 -49.98 3.07 -9.88
C ALA A 944 -50.90 4.10 -9.21
N ALA A 945 -50.63 4.49 -7.96
CA ALA A 945 -51.37 5.55 -7.26
C ALA A 945 -51.20 6.92 -7.93
N VAL A 946 -49.98 7.25 -8.37
CA VAL A 946 -49.70 8.50 -9.11
C VAL A 946 -50.36 8.52 -10.49
N ALA A 947 -50.38 7.37 -11.20
CA ALA A 947 -51.04 7.25 -12.49
C ALA A 947 -52.57 7.42 -12.39
N SER A 948 -53.20 6.74 -11.43
CA SER A 948 -54.65 6.78 -11.18
C SER A 948 -55.13 8.10 -10.55
N GLY A 949 -54.25 8.87 -9.91
CA GLY A 949 -54.60 10.15 -9.27
C GLY A 949 -55.17 10.02 -7.85
N LEU A 950 -55.11 8.82 -7.25
CA LEU A 950 -55.51 8.59 -5.87
C LEU A 950 -54.42 9.06 -4.91
N HIS A 951 -54.48 10.34 -4.50
CA HIS A 951 -53.71 10.84 -3.36
C HIS A 951 -54.38 10.45 -2.04
N GLY A 952 -54.19 9.18 -1.64
CA GLY A 952 -54.54 8.67 -0.32
C GLY A 952 -53.57 9.17 0.76
N THR A 953 -54.13 9.54 1.91
CA THR A 953 -53.45 10.12 3.08
C THR A 953 -52.51 9.14 3.80
N ASP A 954 -51.53 9.69 4.52
CA ASP A 954 -50.71 8.96 5.50
C ASP A 954 -51.58 8.14 6.46
N ALA A 955 -51.30 6.85 6.56
CA ALA A 955 -51.70 5.98 7.66
C ALA A 955 -50.44 5.30 8.18
N GLY A 956 -50.01 5.68 9.38
CA GLY A 956 -48.73 5.23 9.94
C GLY A 956 -48.79 3.85 10.58
N MET A 957 -47.72 3.08 10.37
CA MET A 957 -47.20 2.07 11.31
C MET A 957 -45.68 1.97 11.15
#